data_AF-A0AAW2ZFN0-F1
#
_entry.id   AF-A0AAW2ZFN0-F1
#
_cell.length_a   1.000
_cell.length_b   1.000
_cell.length_c   1.000
_cell.angle_alpha   90.00
_cell.angle_beta   90.00
_cell.angle_gamma   90.00
#
_symmetry.space_group_name_H-M   'P 1'
#
loop_
_entity.id
_entity.type
_entity.pdbx_description
1 polymer ?
#
loop_
_entity_poly.entity_id
_entity_poly.type
_entity_poly.pdbx_seq_one_letter_code
_entity_poly.pdbx_strand_id
1 'polypeptide(L)'
;METDTSYQWLSWVNNYVTVPYKDNNVLSVSLMILLIVGVPLFWVVLPFKIFNHVVFAKPSKAKTVIMMLLYPVGIILSFLFGFEFILLLVMSTVGKWYIGGPLLFLFWTTCFVVLNRSVVWPARRVKSTNINSQTTTRLLPAVEPGTYQNSANTQMEEVSQAALESIDEEISDIEDEDDDFLHIHNTTAAQRFKIKFLDNLKDLRELGRDIVAGLYRRKVFSLVMIVAIGVLSFILSLGAHSCCISYYPFSISTGFTRTYLNQDKICERNTICFTYLTVPKDMSTSMIVNYQLHGNQPTNSHVLISRKSFVTQRLDENNQTEVIIDYSNVHQYESKCFDMNFEDEQRHQCWCDLTMLKPNTIYHYLPVTQHSNQKNITTLQEYKFKTGPPLTSDDTFTFVTGGDVQFAESGTMLAKFAAAKDPLFVMIGGDIAFANGEPECYRRWDAWFQKWMTLVVTSQNLTVPMLTSVGDHEASGFDMPREKNYFYLRYFPHQIGLYDTEPLQRQTFHHHLIGSHGLIVVLDSWIHTHPKHQTTFIKNTLEKYSNRGNNFFLYHSAVYPSKVLQKDTVDYKVVTCLHETWRPLFDSYNVSAAFENHFHLYKLTFAIFQDEIHTKKDGGTTYLGDGAWGLRSGASEDHIAKGSEYKLLRDVRNVAHVYVVRAYHYHNKELQPLGYAAVHPYGYDEKKKMIVKLWSQDNEIIV
;
A
#
# COMPACT_ATOMS: atom_id res chain seq x y z
N MET A 1 58.90 1.51 -28.54
CA MET A 1 59.35 2.49 -29.55
C MET A 1 58.11 2.83 -30.34
N GLU A 2 57.48 4.00 -30.32
CA GLU A 2 57.66 5.36 -29.75
C GLU A 2 56.20 5.87 -29.57
N THR A 3 55.77 6.38 -28.40
CA THR A 3 55.61 7.81 -28.04
C THR A 3 55.11 8.69 -29.21
N ASP A 4 54.02 9.47 -29.13
CA ASP A 4 53.74 10.43 -28.06
C ASP A 4 52.28 10.98 -28.07
N THR A 5 51.94 11.44 -26.87
CA THR A 5 50.83 12.22 -26.31
C THR A 5 50.07 13.24 -27.18
N SER A 6 48.74 13.17 -27.12
CA SER A 6 47.85 14.33 -26.84
C SER A 6 46.40 13.85 -26.65
N TYR A 7 45.64 14.51 -25.76
CA TYR A 7 44.30 14.18 -25.24
C TYR A 7 44.23 13.29 -23.98
N GLN A 8 44.77 13.81 -22.87
CA GLN A 8 44.25 13.52 -21.53
C GLN A 8 43.65 14.79 -20.92
N TRP A 9 42.36 15.04 -21.14
CA TRP A 9 41.47 15.79 -20.25
C TRP A 9 40.03 15.31 -20.55
N LEU A 10 39.31 14.86 -19.52
CA LEU A 10 37.94 14.27 -19.48
C LEU A 10 37.78 12.74 -19.63
N SER A 11 38.37 11.97 -18.69
CA SER A 11 37.99 10.55 -18.47
C SER A 11 38.27 10.07 -17.03
N TRP A 12 37.82 10.82 -16.01
CA TRP A 12 38.04 10.44 -14.60
C TRP A 12 36.85 10.70 -13.65
N VAL A 13 35.60 10.54 -14.13
CA VAL A 13 34.39 10.68 -13.26
C VAL A 13 33.42 9.49 -13.32
N ASN A 14 33.58 8.50 -14.21
CA ASN A 14 32.48 7.53 -14.42
C ASN A 14 32.68 6.09 -13.93
N ASN A 15 33.62 5.83 -13.00
CA ASN A 15 33.77 4.50 -12.41
C ASN A 15 34.12 4.63 -10.94
N TYR A 16 33.11 4.68 -10.05
CA TYR A 16 33.12 4.14 -8.68
C TYR A 16 31.79 4.46 -7.96
N VAL A 17 30.66 3.89 -8.39
CA VAL A 17 29.55 3.50 -7.49
C VAL A 17 28.83 2.27 -8.08
N THR A 18 29.48 1.13 -8.02
CA THR A 18 28.81 -0.18 -8.00
C THR A 18 29.39 -0.95 -6.82
N VAL A 19 28.65 -0.93 -5.71
CA VAL A 19 28.91 -1.79 -4.56
C VAL A 19 27.89 -2.95 -4.63
N PRO A 20 28.29 -4.21 -4.45
CA PRO A 20 27.38 -5.35 -4.47
C PRO A 20 26.48 -5.31 -3.23
N TYR A 21 25.17 -5.47 -3.44
CA TYR A 21 24.17 -5.48 -2.38
C TYR A 21 24.22 -6.83 -1.63
N LYS A 22 24.95 -6.87 -0.50
CA LYS A 22 24.96 -8.00 0.42
C LYS A 22 24.84 -7.46 1.84
N ASP A 23 23.67 -7.72 2.43
CA ASP A 23 23.28 -7.55 3.83
C ASP A 23 23.43 -6.18 4.51
N ASN A 24 22.31 -5.76 5.11
CA ASN A 24 22.19 -4.75 6.16
C ASN A 24 22.46 -3.29 5.78
N ASN A 25 21.52 -2.70 5.04
CA ASN A 25 21.20 -1.27 5.20
C ASN A 25 20.48 -1.02 6.54
N VAL A 26 21.14 -1.41 7.63
CA VAL A 26 20.92 -0.81 8.92
C VAL A 26 21.52 0.59 8.91
N LEU A 27 22.48 0.95 8.04
CA LEU A 27 23.12 2.28 8.11
C LEU A 27 22.29 3.44 7.53
N SER A 28 21.55 3.28 6.42
CA SER A 28 20.74 4.40 5.87
C SER A 28 19.42 4.56 6.61
N VAL A 29 18.79 3.45 7.00
CA VAL A 29 17.64 3.43 7.90
C VAL A 29 18.06 3.90 9.30
N SER A 30 19.25 3.53 9.81
CA SER A 30 19.74 4.12 11.07
C SER A 30 20.14 5.57 10.91
N LEU A 31 20.58 6.07 9.74
CA LEU A 31 20.88 7.50 9.56
C LEU A 31 19.59 8.33 9.49
N MET A 32 18.53 7.79 8.88
CA MET A 32 17.23 8.45 8.75
C MET A 32 16.37 8.28 10.01
N ILE A 33 16.41 7.11 10.68
CA ILE A 33 15.96 6.93 12.05
C ILE A 33 16.83 7.77 13.00
N LEU A 34 18.13 7.98 12.75
CA LEU A 34 18.94 8.93 13.51
C LEU A 34 18.52 10.36 13.28
N LEU A 35 17.94 10.70 12.11
CA LEU A 35 17.45 12.04 11.81
C LEU A 35 16.00 12.26 12.27
N ILE A 36 15.17 11.22 12.31
CA ILE A 36 13.73 11.29 12.66
C ILE A 36 13.47 10.90 14.12
N VAL A 37 14.18 9.91 14.66
CA VAL A 37 14.05 9.39 16.04
C VAL A 37 15.31 9.70 16.87
N GLY A 38 16.49 9.66 16.25
CA GLY A 38 17.77 9.90 16.90
C GLY A 38 18.07 11.36 17.11
N VAL A 39 17.57 12.32 16.34
CA VAL A 39 17.72 13.75 16.66
C VAL A 39 16.93 14.05 17.95
N PRO A 40 15.67 13.60 18.11
CA PRO A 40 14.99 13.65 19.40
C PRO A 40 15.74 12.91 20.53
N LEU A 41 16.20 11.67 20.32
CA LEU A 41 16.91 10.90 21.35
C LEU A 41 18.31 11.45 21.68
N PHE A 42 19.03 12.01 20.72
CA PHE A 42 20.35 12.62 20.91
C PHE A 42 20.24 13.92 21.70
N TRP A 43 19.16 14.68 21.53
CA TRP A 43 18.82 15.84 22.36
C TRP A 43 18.29 15.48 23.76
N VAL A 44 17.76 14.27 23.97
CA VAL A 44 17.34 13.75 25.29
C VAL A 44 18.49 13.08 26.07
N VAL A 45 19.39 12.35 25.39
CA VAL A 45 20.45 11.53 26.02
C VAL A 45 21.76 12.29 26.22
N LEU A 46 22.13 13.23 25.34
CA LEU A 46 23.35 14.02 25.46
C LEU A 46 23.37 14.88 26.74
N PRO A 47 22.25 15.51 27.18
CA PRO A 47 22.20 16.17 28.48
C PRO A 47 22.43 15.21 29.65
N PHE A 48 21.88 13.98 29.59
CA PHE A 48 22.00 12.97 30.65
C PHE A 48 23.42 12.39 30.76
N LYS A 49 24.12 12.14 29.64
CA LYS A 49 25.52 11.70 29.65
C LYS A 49 26.50 12.79 30.06
N ILE A 50 26.24 14.05 29.70
CA ILE A 50 27.01 15.20 30.19
C ILE A 50 26.75 15.41 31.70
N PHE A 51 25.53 15.17 32.17
CA PHE A 51 25.20 15.24 33.61
C PHE A 51 26.00 14.20 34.42
N ASN A 52 26.12 12.95 33.95
CA ASN A 52 26.89 11.92 34.65
C ASN A 52 28.42 12.13 34.61
N HIS A 53 28.97 12.80 33.59
CA HIS A 53 30.41 13.07 33.51
C HIS A 53 30.85 14.39 34.17
N VAL A 54 29.94 15.32 34.46
CA VAL A 54 30.28 16.63 35.05
C VAL A 54 30.18 16.66 36.59
N VAL A 55 29.65 15.62 37.23
CA VAL A 55 29.57 15.53 38.71
C VAL A 55 30.95 15.46 39.40
N PHE A 56 32.06 15.29 38.68
CA PHE A 56 33.42 15.30 39.26
C PHE A 56 34.35 16.46 38.84
N ALA A 57 33.85 17.52 38.20
CA ALA A 57 34.68 18.70 37.96
C ALA A 57 33.90 20.02 38.11
N LYS A 58 34.39 20.92 38.97
CA LYS A 58 33.83 22.28 39.19
C LYS A 58 33.71 23.03 37.86
N PRO A 59 32.50 23.38 37.38
CA PRO A 59 32.34 24.14 36.16
C PRO A 59 32.46 25.65 36.42
N SER A 60 33.08 26.36 35.49
CA SER A 60 33.08 27.83 35.46
C SER A 60 31.67 28.39 35.20
N LYS A 61 31.33 29.55 35.77
CA LYS A 61 30.01 30.22 35.67
C LYS A 61 29.43 30.30 34.25
N ALA A 62 30.25 30.38 33.20
CA ALA A 62 29.80 30.43 31.81
C ALA A 62 29.18 29.09 31.30
N LYS A 63 29.67 27.93 31.77
CA LYS A 63 29.16 26.61 31.35
C LYS A 63 27.80 26.29 31.97
N THR A 64 27.56 26.76 33.19
CA THR A 64 26.28 26.60 33.90
C THR A 64 25.16 27.40 33.22
N VAL A 65 25.47 28.61 32.73
CA VAL A 65 24.50 29.47 32.02
C VAL A 65 24.13 28.88 30.65
N ILE A 66 25.10 28.32 29.92
CA ILE A 66 24.85 27.69 28.62
C ILE A 66 24.04 26.39 28.78
N MET A 67 24.31 25.56 29.79
CA MET A 67 23.50 24.37 30.09
C MET A 67 22.07 24.72 30.54
N MET A 68 21.90 25.77 31.35
CA MET A 68 20.56 26.24 31.79
C MET A 68 19.70 26.79 30.64
N LEU A 69 20.31 27.27 29.56
CA LEU A 69 19.60 27.77 28.38
C LEU A 69 19.27 26.67 27.37
N LEU A 70 20.15 25.67 27.18
CA LEU A 70 19.99 24.63 26.16
C LEU A 70 19.10 23.47 26.61
N TYR A 71 19.05 23.15 27.90
CA TYR A 71 18.24 22.07 28.45
C TYR A 71 16.72 22.25 28.27
N PRO A 72 16.11 23.42 28.62
CA PRO A 72 14.69 23.64 28.37
C PRO A 72 14.33 23.70 26.88
N VAL A 73 15.24 24.19 26.03
CA VAL A 73 15.05 24.24 24.57
C VAL A 73 15.04 22.83 23.95
N GLY A 74 15.91 21.92 24.41
CA GLY A 74 15.92 20.53 23.96
C GLY A 74 14.66 19.74 24.34
N ILE A 75 14.10 19.99 25.52
CA ILE A 75 12.84 19.37 25.97
C ILE A 75 11.65 19.91 25.15
N ILE A 76 11.60 21.22 24.92
CA ILE A 76 10.55 21.86 24.11
C ILE A 76 10.56 21.31 22.68
N LEU A 77 11.73 21.19 22.06
CA LEU A 77 11.86 20.64 20.70
C LEU A 77 11.45 19.17 20.65
N SER A 78 11.84 18.36 21.63
CA SER A 78 11.50 16.93 21.67
C SER A 78 9.98 16.70 21.83
N PHE A 79 9.29 17.55 22.61
CA PHE A 79 7.83 17.49 22.76
C PHE A 79 7.09 18.04 21.55
N LEU A 80 7.57 19.10 20.90
CA LEU A 80 7.00 19.63 19.66
C LEU A 80 7.05 18.60 18.52
N PHE A 81 8.19 17.91 18.35
CA PHE A 81 8.33 16.85 17.34
C PHE A 81 7.51 15.60 17.66
N GLY A 82 7.45 15.18 18.93
CA GLY A 82 6.61 14.05 19.34
C GLY A 82 5.11 14.31 19.17
N PHE A 83 4.67 15.54 19.39
CA PHE A 83 3.26 15.93 19.26
C PHE A 83 2.85 16.18 17.82
N GLU A 84 3.69 16.80 16.98
CA GLU A 84 3.45 16.90 15.53
C GLU A 84 3.33 15.52 14.87
N PHE A 85 4.14 14.55 15.31
CA PHE A 85 4.06 13.17 14.80
C PHE A 85 2.72 12.50 15.17
N ILE A 86 2.23 12.70 16.40
CA ILE A 86 0.90 12.20 16.83
C ILE A 86 -0.22 12.92 16.07
N LEU A 87 -0.10 14.24 15.84
CA LEU A 87 -1.10 15.01 15.10
C LEU A 87 -1.15 14.61 13.63
N LEU A 88 -0.01 14.31 13.00
CA LEU A 88 0.08 13.78 11.65
C LEU A 88 -0.54 12.37 11.55
N LEU A 89 -0.32 11.52 12.56
CA LEU A 89 -0.97 10.21 12.66
C LEU A 89 -2.49 10.32 12.82
N VAL A 90 -2.97 11.25 13.65
CA VAL A 90 -4.41 11.50 13.85
C VAL A 90 -5.07 12.16 12.63
N MET A 91 -4.38 13.08 11.96
CA MET A 91 -4.85 13.72 10.72
C MET A 91 -4.87 12.74 9.53
N SER A 92 -3.96 11.76 9.50
CA SER A 92 -3.94 10.70 8.48
C SER A 92 -5.07 9.68 8.63
N THR A 93 -5.66 9.57 9.82
CA THR A 93 -6.72 8.59 10.14
C THR A 93 -8.12 9.19 10.13
N VAL A 94 -8.26 10.51 10.29
CA VAL A 94 -9.56 11.19 10.32
C VAL A 94 -9.62 12.23 9.20
N GLY A 95 -10.15 11.81 8.06
CA GLY A 95 -10.30 12.66 6.88
C GLY A 95 -11.07 13.96 7.16
N LYS A 96 -10.55 15.04 6.59
CA LYS A 96 -11.19 16.35 6.37
C LYS A 96 -11.64 17.13 7.62
N TRP A 97 -10.71 17.87 8.23
CA TRP A 97 -11.02 19.10 8.96
C TRP A 97 -10.05 20.22 8.58
N TYR A 98 -10.46 21.04 7.63
CA TYR A 98 -9.81 22.33 7.36
C TYR A 98 -10.22 23.30 8.49
N ILE A 99 -9.25 24.01 9.07
CA ILE A 99 -9.39 25.22 9.94
C ILE A 99 -9.27 25.00 11.47
N GLY A 100 -9.46 23.80 12.04
CA GLY A 100 -9.41 23.61 13.51
C GLY A 100 -8.01 23.44 14.15
N GLY A 101 -7.08 22.78 13.44
CA GLY A 101 -5.74 22.43 13.96
C GLY A 101 -4.84 23.61 14.38
N PRO A 102 -4.80 24.72 13.61
CA PRO A 102 -3.92 25.85 13.93
C PRO A 102 -4.28 26.58 15.24
N LEU A 103 -5.57 26.64 15.60
CA LEU A 103 -6.05 27.32 16.81
C LEU A 103 -5.74 26.52 18.09
N LEU A 104 -5.84 25.19 18.03
CA LEU A 104 -5.44 24.29 19.12
C LEU A 104 -3.92 24.29 19.35
N PHE A 105 -3.13 24.39 18.28
CA PHE A 105 -1.66 24.50 18.35
C PHE A 105 -1.21 25.83 18.98
N LEU A 106 -1.86 26.95 18.64
CA LEU A 106 -1.62 28.27 19.24
C LEU A 106 -1.98 28.32 20.73
N PHE A 107 -3.09 27.67 21.13
CA PHE A 107 -3.53 27.61 22.52
C PHE A 107 -2.58 26.78 23.41
N TRP A 108 -2.01 25.69 22.90
CA TRP A 108 -1.14 24.80 23.69
C TRP A 108 0.33 25.25 23.77
N THR A 109 0.87 25.81 22.68
CA THR A 109 2.25 26.34 22.67
C THR A 109 2.45 27.53 23.61
N THR A 110 1.39 28.31 23.86
CA THR A 110 1.41 29.41 24.84
C THR A 110 1.43 28.90 26.28
N CYS A 111 0.75 27.79 26.60
CA CYS A 111 0.75 27.20 27.95
C CYS A 111 2.10 26.58 28.35
N PHE A 112 2.85 26.00 27.40
CA PHE A 112 4.04 25.19 27.72
C PHE A 112 5.34 25.99 27.91
N VAL A 113 5.47 27.17 27.30
CA VAL A 113 6.67 28.02 27.41
C VAL A 113 6.89 28.55 28.84
N VAL A 114 5.87 28.53 29.70
CA VAL A 114 5.92 29.24 30.99
C VAL A 114 6.01 28.32 32.21
N LEU A 115 5.67 27.04 32.09
CA LEU A 115 5.91 26.05 33.16
C LEU A 115 7.42 25.84 33.48
N ASN A 116 8.33 26.36 32.65
CA ASN A 116 9.77 26.16 32.80
C ASN A 116 10.52 27.28 33.59
N ARG A 117 9.81 28.18 34.30
CA ARG A 117 10.45 29.26 35.09
C ARG A 117 10.37 29.15 36.61
N SER A 118 9.70 28.15 37.17
CA SER A 118 9.48 28.04 38.62
C SER A 118 10.36 26.97 39.30
N VAL A 119 11.69 26.99 39.09
CA VAL A 119 12.64 26.26 39.96
C VAL A 119 13.95 27.06 40.15
N VAL A 120 13.97 27.98 41.12
CA VAL A 120 15.20 28.47 41.77
C VAL A 120 14.91 28.71 43.25
N TRP A 121 15.51 27.89 44.13
CA TRP A 121 15.53 28.08 45.59
C TRP A 121 16.68 29.02 46.03
N PRO A 122 16.52 29.88 47.06
CA PRO A 122 17.65 30.53 47.73
C PRO A 122 18.17 29.69 48.90
N ALA A 123 19.50 29.60 49.01
CA ALA A 123 20.20 28.91 50.10
C ALA A 123 20.39 29.81 51.34
N ARG A 124 20.08 29.28 52.54
CA ARG A 124 20.68 29.72 53.81
C ARG A 124 20.98 28.51 54.72
N ARG A 125 22.04 28.67 55.51
CA ARG A 125 22.90 27.64 56.12
C ARG A 125 22.58 27.33 57.61
N VAL A 126 22.75 26.05 57.95
CA VAL A 126 23.36 25.44 59.17
C VAL A 126 22.58 25.44 60.50
N LYS A 127 22.26 24.24 61.02
CA LYS A 127 22.93 23.59 62.17
C LYS A 127 22.59 22.09 62.28
N SER A 128 23.57 21.33 62.76
CA SER A 128 23.57 19.87 62.97
C SER A 128 22.70 19.41 64.14
N THR A 129 22.16 18.19 64.07
CA THR A 129 22.41 17.12 65.07
C THR A 129 21.82 15.77 64.61
N ASN A 130 22.57 14.70 64.91
CA ASN A 130 22.23 13.28 64.78
C ASN A 130 20.91 12.89 65.46
N ILE A 131 20.28 11.78 65.02
CA ILE A 131 19.93 10.61 65.85
C ILE A 131 19.44 9.44 64.97
N ASN A 132 19.81 8.25 65.43
CA ASN A 132 19.62 6.89 64.91
C ASN A 132 18.17 6.36 64.87
N SER A 133 18.08 5.14 64.33
CA SER A 133 17.13 4.04 64.64
C SER A 133 15.97 3.90 63.63
N GLN A 134 15.95 2.85 62.79
CA GLN A 134 15.68 1.41 63.00
C GLN A 134 14.20 1.08 62.72
N THR A 135 14.00 0.09 61.82
CA THR A 135 12.96 -0.97 61.82
C THR A 135 11.48 -0.54 61.91
N THR A 136 10.51 -1.07 61.17
CA THR A 136 10.13 -2.48 61.11
C THR A 136 9.00 -2.70 60.09
N THR A 137 8.97 -3.91 59.55
CA THR A 137 7.95 -4.64 58.80
C THR A 137 6.59 -4.80 59.51
N ARG A 138 5.49 -4.85 58.73
CA ARG A 138 4.26 -5.71 58.91
C ARG A 138 3.35 -5.53 57.69
N LEU A 139 3.19 -6.53 56.81
CA LEU A 139 2.25 -7.68 56.83
C LEU A 139 0.76 -7.29 56.99
N LEU A 140 0.03 -7.32 55.85
CA LEU A 140 -1.25 -7.98 55.48
C LEU A 140 -2.24 -8.40 56.61
N PRO A 141 -3.58 -8.57 56.36
CA PRO A 141 -4.18 -9.05 55.10
C PRO A 141 -5.58 -8.52 54.71
N ALA A 142 -6.05 -9.11 53.62
CA ALA A 142 -7.30 -8.95 52.86
C ALA A 142 -8.62 -9.20 53.61
N VAL A 143 -9.69 -8.60 53.07
CA VAL A 143 -11.08 -9.09 53.13
C VAL A 143 -11.78 -8.74 51.79
N GLU A 144 -12.25 -9.77 51.08
CA GLU A 144 -13.26 -9.70 50.00
C GLU A 144 -14.68 -10.03 50.58
N PRO A 145 -15.74 -10.27 49.77
CA PRO A 145 -16.51 -9.33 48.96
C PRO A 145 -18.01 -9.38 49.33
N GLY A 146 -18.82 -8.42 48.85
CA GLY A 146 -20.26 -8.43 49.08
C GLY A 146 -21.05 -7.75 47.97
N THR A 147 -21.70 -8.57 47.15
CA THR A 147 -22.70 -8.25 46.13
C THR A 147 -24.01 -7.72 46.73
N TYR A 148 -24.66 -6.73 46.12
CA TYR A 148 -26.13 -6.67 46.02
C TYR A 148 -26.60 -5.84 44.82
N GLN A 149 -27.73 -6.28 44.28
CA GLN A 149 -28.39 -5.94 43.03
C GLN A 149 -29.38 -4.75 43.16
N ASN A 150 -29.68 -4.17 41.99
CA ASN A 150 -30.97 -3.64 41.50
C ASN A 150 -31.45 -2.21 41.78
N SER A 151 -31.70 -1.54 40.63
CA SER A 151 -32.95 -0.91 40.16
C SER A 151 -33.07 0.62 40.13
N ALA A 152 -33.17 1.11 38.88
CA ALA A 152 -34.17 2.01 38.29
C ALA A 152 -34.27 3.50 38.71
N ASN A 153 -34.23 4.35 37.66
CA ASN A 153 -34.95 5.62 37.36
C ASN A 153 -35.33 6.52 38.56
N THR A 154 -35.13 7.85 38.55
CA THR A 154 -35.58 8.84 37.56
C THR A 154 -35.07 10.23 38.02
N GLN A 155 -34.83 11.14 37.07
CA GLN A 155 -34.92 12.61 37.15
C GLN A 155 -34.42 13.39 38.39
N MET A 156 -33.47 14.31 38.17
CA MET A 156 -33.66 15.75 38.46
C MET A 156 -32.48 16.58 37.92
N GLU A 157 -32.73 17.26 36.79
CA GLU A 157 -32.20 18.60 36.53
C GLU A 157 -32.81 19.53 37.58
N GLU A 158 -32.01 20.05 38.51
CA GLU A 158 -32.20 21.32 39.26
C GLU A 158 -31.23 21.37 40.46
N VAL A 159 -29.91 21.27 40.21
CA VAL A 159 -28.89 21.67 41.20
C VAL A 159 -27.68 22.23 40.44
N SER A 160 -27.81 23.39 39.81
CA SER A 160 -26.63 24.14 39.33
C SER A 160 -26.64 25.65 39.55
N GLN A 161 -27.63 26.21 40.25
CA GLN A 161 -27.66 27.65 40.54
C GLN A 161 -27.73 28.03 42.03
N ALA A 162 -27.88 27.08 42.96
CA ALA A 162 -27.94 27.37 44.40
C ALA A 162 -26.62 27.13 45.18
N ALA A 163 -25.54 26.70 44.51
CA ALA A 163 -24.23 26.45 45.13
C ALA A 163 -23.17 27.53 44.82
N LEU A 164 -23.53 28.54 44.02
CA LEU A 164 -22.64 29.63 43.60
C LEU A 164 -22.97 30.98 44.27
N GLU A 165 -24.14 31.13 44.89
CA GLU A 165 -24.53 32.38 45.60
C GLU A 165 -24.24 32.35 47.11
N SER A 166 -23.69 31.26 47.67
CA SER A 166 -23.28 31.19 49.08
C SER A 166 -21.76 31.33 49.30
N ILE A 167 -21.02 31.81 48.31
CA ILE A 167 -19.54 31.96 48.38
C ILE A 167 -19.09 33.43 48.23
N ASP A 168 -19.96 34.32 47.73
CA ASP A 168 -19.62 35.74 47.54
C ASP A 168 -19.90 36.63 48.77
N GLU A 169 -20.57 36.12 49.82
CA GLU A 169 -20.86 36.88 51.06
C GLU A 169 -19.90 36.59 52.23
N GLU A 170 -18.86 35.78 52.06
CA GLU A 170 -17.90 35.42 53.14
C GLU A 170 -16.44 35.85 52.83
N ILE A 171 -16.25 36.79 51.89
CA ILE A 171 -14.92 37.31 51.49
C ILE A 171 -14.87 38.86 51.53
N SER A 172 -15.70 39.53 52.33
CA SER A 172 -15.58 40.98 52.56
C SER A 172 -15.03 41.40 53.93
N ASP A 173 -14.86 40.48 54.88
CA ASP A 173 -14.60 40.85 56.29
C ASP A 173 -13.30 40.25 56.87
N ILE A 174 -12.21 40.18 56.08
CA ILE A 174 -10.87 39.87 56.61
C ILE A 174 -9.82 40.78 55.97
N GLU A 175 -9.99 42.09 56.17
CA GLU A 175 -8.90 43.07 56.19
C GLU A 175 -9.15 43.95 57.42
N ASP A 176 -8.60 43.55 58.57
CA ASP A 176 -7.93 44.43 59.54
C ASP A 176 -7.73 43.73 60.90
N GLU A 177 -6.63 44.11 61.54
CA GLU A 177 -6.19 43.87 62.92
C GLU A 177 -5.31 42.64 63.25
N ASP A 178 -4.07 42.99 63.61
CA ASP A 178 -3.09 42.20 64.36
C ASP A 178 -3.69 41.68 65.69
N ASP A 179 -3.56 40.38 65.98
CA ASP A 179 -2.89 39.89 67.20
C ASP A 179 -2.93 38.34 67.31
N ASP A 180 -1.83 37.84 67.88
CA ASP A 180 -1.64 36.60 68.61
C ASP A 180 -1.77 35.19 67.98
N PHE A 181 -0.64 34.49 68.15
CA PHE A 181 -0.48 33.05 68.31
C PHE A 181 -1.65 32.36 69.05
N LEU A 182 -2.47 31.56 68.35
CA LEU A 182 -2.78 30.15 68.62
C LEU A 182 -3.98 29.69 67.77
N HIS A 183 -3.98 28.39 67.44
CA HIS A 183 -5.09 27.59 66.88
C HIS A 183 -5.35 27.62 65.37
N ILE A 184 -4.65 26.76 64.62
CA ILE A 184 -5.31 25.88 63.63
C ILE A 184 -4.66 24.48 63.67
N HIS A 185 -5.24 23.58 64.44
CA HIS A 185 -5.03 22.14 64.34
C HIS A 185 -6.40 21.48 64.13
N ASN A 186 -7.00 21.64 62.94
CA ASN A 186 -8.01 20.74 62.34
C ASN A 186 -8.58 21.32 61.04
N THR A 187 -7.91 21.10 59.91
CA THR A 187 -8.50 21.28 58.57
C THR A 187 -8.76 19.92 57.94
N THR A 188 -9.98 19.71 57.43
CA THR A 188 -10.41 18.46 56.80
C THR A 188 -9.75 18.27 55.42
N ALA A 189 -9.68 17.03 54.93
CA ALA A 189 -9.05 16.70 53.64
C ALA A 189 -9.68 17.46 52.45
N ALA A 190 -10.99 17.70 52.50
CA ALA A 190 -11.72 18.47 51.48
C ALA A 190 -11.31 19.96 51.45
N GLN A 191 -11.09 20.57 52.61
CA GLN A 191 -10.60 21.95 52.69
C GLN A 191 -9.16 22.08 52.17
N ARG A 192 -8.30 21.08 52.43
CA ARG A 192 -6.93 21.04 51.87
C ARG A 192 -6.92 20.88 50.36
N PHE A 193 -7.85 20.09 49.80
CA PHE A 193 -7.99 19.95 48.35
C PHE A 193 -8.49 21.24 47.70
N LYS A 194 -9.49 21.90 48.29
CA LYS A 194 -10.02 23.19 47.80
C LYS A 194 -8.94 24.27 47.80
N ILE A 195 -8.17 24.39 48.89
CA ILE A 195 -7.04 25.34 48.99
C ILE A 195 -5.99 25.03 47.90
N LYS A 196 -5.59 23.76 47.75
CA LYS A 196 -4.59 23.36 46.75
C LYS A 196 -5.07 23.53 45.30
N PHE A 197 -6.35 23.35 45.04
CA PHE A 197 -6.97 23.59 43.73
C PHE A 197 -7.06 25.09 43.41
N LEU A 198 -7.41 25.92 44.39
CA LEU A 198 -7.43 27.38 44.24
C LEU A 198 -6.02 27.97 44.09
N ASP A 199 -5.02 27.40 44.78
CA ASP A 199 -3.61 27.76 44.59
C ASP A 199 -3.12 27.39 43.18
N ASN A 200 -3.45 26.19 42.68
CA ASN A 200 -3.13 25.81 41.30
C ASN A 200 -3.81 26.71 40.25
N LEU A 201 -5.04 27.20 40.53
CA LEU A 201 -5.74 28.14 39.66
C LEU A 201 -5.14 29.56 39.72
N LYS A 202 -4.66 30.00 40.89
CA LYS A 202 -3.88 31.23 41.03
C LYS A 202 -2.57 31.12 40.26
N ASP A 203 -1.86 30.01 40.37
CA ASP A 203 -0.63 29.74 39.62
C ASP A 203 -0.87 29.76 38.11
N LEU A 204 -1.96 29.16 37.62
CA LEU A 204 -2.36 29.24 36.20
C LEU A 204 -2.73 30.66 35.76
N ARG A 205 -3.38 31.44 36.63
CA ARG A 205 -3.74 32.83 36.35
C ARG A 205 -2.52 33.75 36.33
N GLU A 206 -1.55 33.50 37.20
CA GLU A 206 -0.25 34.19 37.21
C GLU A 206 0.61 33.78 36.01
N LEU A 207 0.61 32.50 35.64
CA LEU A 207 1.21 31.97 34.42
C LEU A 207 0.65 32.69 33.18
N GLY A 208 -0.67 32.79 33.07
CA GLY A 208 -1.35 33.52 32.00
C GLY A 208 -0.96 35.00 31.95
N ARG A 209 -0.83 35.65 33.12
CA ARG A 209 -0.43 37.05 33.24
C ARG A 209 1.03 37.27 32.81
N ASP A 210 1.93 36.37 33.18
CA ASP A 210 3.35 36.41 32.81
C ASP A 210 3.58 36.09 31.33
N ILE A 211 2.78 35.19 30.75
CA ILE A 211 2.72 34.95 29.29
C ILE A 211 2.38 36.27 28.59
N VAL A 212 1.27 36.88 28.98
CA VAL A 212 0.78 38.12 28.37
C VAL A 212 1.78 39.26 28.57
N ALA A 213 2.36 39.42 29.77
CA ALA A 213 3.36 40.44 30.07
C ALA A 213 4.69 40.21 29.32
N GLY A 214 5.10 38.95 29.13
CA GLY A 214 6.28 38.57 28.34
C GLY A 214 6.09 38.85 26.85
N LEU A 215 4.93 38.49 26.30
CA LEU A 215 4.51 38.84 24.94
C LEU A 215 4.45 40.35 24.75
N TYR A 216 3.98 41.09 25.76
CA TYR A 216 3.83 42.55 25.74
C TYR A 216 5.17 43.31 25.90
N ARG A 217 6.16 42.75 26.62
CA ARG A 217 7.50 43.35 26.74
C ARG A 217 8.40 43.10 25.54
N ARG A 218 8.16 42.03 24.78
CA ARG A 218 8.92 41.67 23.58
C ARG A 218 8.00 41.50 22.37
N LYS A 219 7.13 42.49 22.14
CA LYS A 219 6.08 42.45 21.09
C LYS A 219 6.64 42.06 19.73
N VAL A 220 7.78 42.63 19.36
CA VAL A 220 8.43 42.37 18.07
C VAL A 220 8.94 40.92 17.99
N PHE A 221 9.67 40.44 19.00
CA PHE A 221 10.18 39.06 19.01
C PHE A 221 9.04 38.02 19.01
N SER A 222 8.00 38.26 19.79
CA SER A 222 6.85 37.37 19.88
C SER A 222 6.06 37.33 18.57
N LEU A 223 5.84 38.49 17.94
CA LEU A 223 5.23 38.58 16.62
C LEU A 223 6.08 37.86 15.57
N VAL A 224 7.40 38.06 15.56
CA VAL A 224 8.31 37.37 14.63
C VAL A 224 8.26 35.86 14.82
N MET A 225 8.24 35.36 16.05
CA MET A 225 8.12 33.92 16.31
C MET A 225 6.78 33.35 15.86
N ILE A 226 5.67 34.05 16.11
CA ILE A 226 4.34 33.63 15.65
C ILE A 226 4.29 33.59 14.12
N VAL A 227 4.80 34.62 13.46
CA VAL A 227 4.89 34.66 11.99
C VAL A 227 5.80 33.55 11.47
N ALA A 228 6.97 33.33 12.07
CA ALA A 228 7.89 32.28 11.67
C ALA A 228 7.28 30.88 11.81
N ILE A 229 6.56 30.61 12.91
CA ILE A 229 5.83 29.36 13.11
C ILE A 229 4.72 29.23 12.07
N GLY A 230 3.92 30.27 11.86
CA GLY A 230 2.84 30.26 10.86
C GLY A 230 3.37 30.00 9.45
N VAL A 231 4.48 30.64 9.07
CA VAL A 231 5.17 30.42 7.79
C VAL A 231 5.72 29.00 7.70
N LEU A 232 6.36 28.49 8.75
CA LEU A 232 6.88 27.13 8.77
C LEU A 232 5.76 26.09 8.65
N SER A 233 4.67 26.22 9.40
CA SER A 233 3.51 25.33 9.32
C SER A 233 2.84 25.37 7.95
N PHE A 234 2.75 26.55 7.33
CA PHE A 234 2.25 26.69 5.96
C PHE A 234 3.17 25.99 4.95
N ILE A 235 4.49 26.19 5.05
CA ILE A 235 5.47 25.51 4.18
C ILE A 235 5.41 23.99 4.35
N LEU A 236 5.30 23.49 5.58
CA LEU A 236 5.18 22.05 5.85
C LEU A 236 3.87 21.48 5.30
N SER A 237 2.76 22.22 5.43
CA SER A 237 1.47 21.80 4.90
C SER A 237 1.45 21.78 3.36
N LEU A 238 2.07 22.77 2.71
CA LEU A 238 2.27 22.75 1.26
C LEU A 238 3.19 21.60 0.84
N GLY A 239 4.26 21.34 1.59
CA GLY A 239 5.20 20.26 1.32
C GLY A 239 4.56 18.87 1.44
N ALA A 240 3.57 18.70 2.32
CA ALA A 240 2.84 17.46 2.56
C ALA A 240 1.54 17.31 1.76
N HIS A 241 1.16 18.32 0.96
CA HIS A 241 -0.05 18.26 0.12
C HIS A 241 0.00 17.09 -0.88
N SER A 242 -1.14 16.41 -1.07
CA SER A 242 -1.29 15.23 -1.93
C SER A 242 -0.22 14.16 -1.65
N CYS A 243 -0.01 13.82 -0.38
CA CYS A 243 0.99 12.83 0.02
C CYS A 243 0.56 11.42 -0.40
N CYS A 244 1.44 10.71 -1.11
CA CYS A 244 1.37 9.27 -1.27
C CYS A 244 2.39 8.61 -0.35
N ILE A 245 1.90 7.74 0.53
CA ILE A 245 2.71 6.87 1.39
C ILE A 245 2.45 5.44 0.95
N SER A 246 3.49 4.76 0.52
CA SER A 246 3.43 3.39 0.07
C SER A 246 4.41 2.53 0.86
N TYR A 247 4.11 1.24 1.04
CA TYR A 247 4.87 0.36 1.95
C TYR A 247 5.69 -0.74 1.24
N TYR A 248 5.37 -1.07 -0.03
CA TYR A 248 5.94 -2.25 -0.70
C TYR A 248 6.29 -2.03 -2.17
N PRO A 249 7.42 -1.39 -2.52
CA PRO A 249 8.45 -0.88 -1.63
C PRO A 249 8.02 0.40 -0.92
N PHE A 250 8.63 0.68 0.23
CA PHE A 250 8.32 1.91 0.95
C PHE A 250 8.74 3.14 0.13
N SER A 251 7.80 4.05 -0.11
CA SER A 251 8.06 5.31 -0.81
C SER A 251 7.16 6.41 -0.29
N ILE A 252 7.69 7.63 -0.17
CA ILE A 252 6.91 8.82 0.12
C ILE A 252 7.08 9.80 -1.04
N SER A 253 5.98 10.31 -1.57
CA SER A 253 5.98 11.43 -2.52
C SER A 253 4.85 12.39 -2.19
N THR A 254 4.99 13.65 -2.58
CA THR A 254 3.96 14.67 -2.36
C THR A 254 3.70 15.39 -3.68
N GLY A 255 2.60 16.14 -3.78
CA GLY A 255 2.31 16.93 -4.99
C GLY A 255 3.47 17.85 -5.37
N PHE A 256 4.15 18.41 -4.36
CA PHE A 256 5.36 19.22 -4.57
C PHE A 256 6.52 18.42 -5.18
N THR A 257 6.86 17.25 -4.63
CA THR A 257 7.97 16.44 -5.15
C THR A 257 7.66 15.90 -6.55
N ARG A 258 6.40 15.54 -6.81
CA ARG A 258 5.96 15.05 -8.12
C ARG A 258 5.98 16.13 -9.19
N THR A 259 5.51 17.33 -8.85
CA THR A 259 5.37 18.44 -9.81
C THR A 259 6.69 19.17 -10.06
N TYR A 260 7.45 19.49 -9.01
CA TYR A 260 8.59 20.42 -9.12
C TYR A 260 9.95 19.75 -9.08
N LEU A 261 10.11 18.68 -8.28
CA LEU A 261 11.38 17.96 -8.21
C LEU A 261 11.51 16.92 -9.32
N ASN A 262 10.40 16.63 -10.01
CA ASN A 262 10.32 15.67 -11.11
C ASN A 262 10.91 14.28 -10.77
N GLN A 263 10.93 13.93 -9.48
CA GLN A 263 11.58 12.72 -9.02
C GLN A 263 10.82 11.50 -9.56
N ASP A 264 11.54 10.58 -10.21
CA ASP A 264 11.01 9.32 -10.75
C ASP A 264 9.88 9.47 -11.79
N LYS A 265 9.86 10.57 -12.56
CA LYS A 265 8.91 10.72 -13.67
C LYS A 265 9.23 9.72 -14.79
N ILE A 266 8.25 8.86 -15.09
CA ILE A 266 8.36 7.82 -16.13
C ILE A 266 7.64 8.23 -17.41
N CYS A 267 6.54 8.97 -17.27
CA CYS A 267 5.62 9.25 -18.35
C CYS A 267 5.75 10.71 -18.81
N GLU A 268 6.30 10.91 -20.00
CA GLU A 268 6.56 12.24 -20.53
C GLU A 268 5.32 12.93 -21.08
N ARG A 269 5.27 14.26 -20.96
CA ARG A 269 4.13 15.04 -21.45
C ARG A 269 4.05 14.96 -22.97
N ASN A 270 2.83 14.90 -23.48
CA ASN A 270 2.48 14.71 -24.89
C ASN A 270 3.02 13.39 -25.46
N THR A 271 2.96 12.31 -24.67
CA THR A 271 3.34 10.97 -25.13
C THR A 271 2.29 9.92 -24.74
N ILE A 272 2.29 8.81 -25.48
CA ILE A 272 1.65 7.57 -25.06
C ILE A 272 2.64 6.81 -24.19
N CYS A 273 2.38 6.76 -22.89
CA CYS A 273 3.34 6.27 -21.91
C CYS A 273 3.33 4.76 -21.77
N PHE A 274 2.13 4.19 -21.74
CA PHE A 274 1.95 2.75 -21.57
C PHE A 274 0.97 2.23 -22.59
N THR A 275 1.21 1.02 -23.10
CA THR A 275 0.34 0.32 -24.05
C THR A 275 0.35 -1.16 -23.68
N TYR A 276 -0.83 -1.71 -23.41
CA TYR A 276 -0.99 -3.07 -22.92
C TYR A 276 -2.33 -3.66 -23.38
N LEU A 277 -2.51 -4.97 -23.15
CA LEU A 277 -3.65 -5.71 -23.65
C LEU A 277 -4.42 -6.36 -22.50
N THR A 278 -5.74 -6.40 -22.60
CA THR A 278 -6.60 -7.17 -21.70
C THR A 278 -7.37 -8.24 -22.46
N VAL A 279 -7.54 -9.40 -21.83
CA VAL A 279 -8.23 -10.55 -22.42
C VAL A 279 -9.74 -10.25 -22.48
N PRO A 280 -10.38 -10.26 -23.68
CA PRO A 280 -11.84 -10.19 -23.81
C PRO A 280 -12.48 -11.56 -23.61
N LYS A 281 -13.81 -11.62 -23.59
CA LYS A 281 -14.56 -12.88 -23.46
C LYS A 281 -14.15 -13.96 -24.49
N ASP A 282 -13.89 -13.58 -25.74
CA ASP A 282 -13.39 -14.48 -26.79
C ASP A 282 -12.16 -13.85 -27.46
N MET A 283 -10.97 -14.27 -27.03
CA MET A 283 -9.72 -13.74 -27.58
C MET A 283 -9.32 -14.35 -28.93
N SER A 284 -10.11 -15.27 -29.50
CA SER A 284 -9.86 -15.83 -30.83
C SER A 284 -10.24 -14.86 -31.94
N THR A 285 -11.23 -14.00 -31.69
CA THR A 285 -11.76 -13.04 -32.66
C THR A 285 -11.75 -11.60 -32.16
N SER A 286 -11.28 -11.35 -30.94
CA SER A 286 -11.21 -10.01 -30.37
C SER A 286 -9.99 -9.81 -29.46
N MET A 287 -9.63 -8.55 -29.21
CA MET A 287 -8.60 -8.15 -28.25
C MET A 287 -8.90 -6.73 -27.76
N ILE A 288 -8.61 -6.40 -26.50
CA ILE A 288 -8.79 -5.05 -25.97
C ILE A 288 -7.42 -4.39 -25.82
N VAL A 289 -7.19 -3.30 -26.53
CA VAL A 289 -5.96 -2.51 -26.46
C VAL A 289 -6.17 -1.35 -25.51
N ASN A 290 -5.30 -1.21 -24.52
CA ASN A 290 -5.33 -0.13 -23.53
C ASN A 290 -4.06 0.70 -23.65
N TYR A 291 -4.17 2.00 -23.48
CA TYR A 291 -3.01 2.89 -23.46
C TYR A 291 -3.26 4.15 -22.66
N GLN A 292 -2.18 4.70 -22.10
CA GLN A 292 -2.21 5.86 -21.21
C GLN A 292 -1.49 7.04 -21.83
N LEU A 293 -2.11 8.21 -21.73
CA LEU A 293 -1.59 9.46 -22.25
C LEU A 293 -1.26 10.41 -21.10
N HIS A 294 -0.20 11.19 -21.27
CA HIS A 294 0.05 12.37 -20.45
C HIS A 294 -0.02 13.61 -21.33
N GLY A 295 -0.93 14.52 -20.98
CA GLY A 295 -1.16 15.76 -21.69
C GLY A 295 -2.64 16.06 -21.81
N ASN A 296 -2.97 16.95 -22.74
CA ASN A 296 -4.35 17.38 -22.97
C ASN A 296 -5.21 16.20 -23.46
N GLN A 297 -6.53 16.30 -23.34
CA GLN A 297 -7.43 15.29 -23.90
C GLN A 297 -7.25 15.19 -25.42
N PRO A 298 -7.17 13.99 -26.00
CA PRO A 298 -7.12 13.83 -27.46
C PRO A 298 -8.46 14.21 -28.09
N THR A 299 -8.41 14.89 -29.24
CA THR A 299 -9.60 15.18 -30.07
C THR A 299 -10.04 13.95 -30.85
N ASN A 300 -9.10 13.07 -31.19
CA ASN A 300 -9.34 11.78 -31.83
C ASN A 300 -8.30 10.77 -31.31
N SER A 301 -8.69 9.52 -31.16
CA SER A 301 -7.87 8.46 -30.60
C SER A 301 -8.30 7.13 -31.23
N HIS A 302 -7.35 6.41 -31.83
CA HIS A 302 -7.64 5.15 -32.50
C HIS A 302 -6.45 4.20 -32.43
N VAL A 303 -6.68 2.93 -32.75
CA VAL A 303 -5.63 1.92 -32.92
C VAL A 303 -5.60 1.47 -34.37
N LEU A 304 -4.42 1.56 -34.97
CA LEU A 304 -4.14 0.96 -36.28
C LEU A 304 -3.70 -0.48 -36.09
N ILE A 305 -4.19 -1.38 -36.95
CA ILE A 305 -3.87 -2.80 -36.89
C ILE A 305 -3.65 -3.39 -38.29
N SER A 306 -2.66 -4.27 -38.43
CA SER A 306 -2.44 -5.07 -39.64
C SER A 306 -1.82 -6.44 -39.32
N ARG A 307 -1.82 -7.35 -40.28
CA ARG A 307 -1.17 -8.68 -40.17
C ARG A 307 0.32 -8.65 -40.53
N LYS A 308 0.81 -7.50 -41.02
CA LYS A 308 2.22 -7.25 -41.33
C LYS A 308 2.62 -5.94 -40.66
N SER A 309 3.92 -5.76 -40.44
CA SER A 309 4.43 -4.47 -40.00
C SER A 309 4.09 -3.39 -41.01
N PHE A 310 3.63 -2.25 -40.52
CA PHE A 310 3.23 -1.08 -41.31
C PHE A 310 3.94 0.19 -40.82
N VAL A 311 4.92 0.03 -39.93
CA VAL A 311 5.69 1.11 -39.33
C VAL A 311 7.14 1.04 -39.79
N THR A 312 7.66 2.16 -40.28
CA THR A 312 9.09 2.34 -40.56
C THR A 312 9.62 3.50 -39.71
N GLN A 313 10.80 3.34 -39.12
CA GLN A 313 11.47 4.42 -38.39
C GLN A 313 12.56 5.03 -39.26
N ARG A 314 12.67 6.37 -39.26
CA ARG A 314 13.80 7.11 -39.84
C ARG A 314 14.31 8.14 -38.85
N LEU A 315 15.55 8.60 -39.02
CA LEU A 315 16.02 9.80 -38.33
C LEU A 315 15.60 11.01 -39.14
N ASP A 316 15.05 12.02 -38.47
CA ASP A 316 14.79 13.33 -39.07
C ASP A 316 16.08 14.17 -39.17
N GLU A 317 15.95 15.38 -39.72
CA GLU A 317 17.07 16.31 -39.92
C GLU A 317 17.75 16.73 -38.60
N ASN A 318 17.07 16.57 -37.45
CA ASN A 318 17.58 16.86 -36.12
C ASN A 318 18.07 15.62 -35.37
N ASN A 319 18.23 14.49 -36.08
CA ASN A 319 18.63 13.21 -35.52
C ASN A 319 17.63 12.64 -34.49
N GLN A 320 16.35 13.02 -34.60
CA GLN A 320 15.24 12.46 -33.81
C GLN A 320 14.53 11.36 -34.60
N THR A 321 14.11 10.31 -33.91
CA THR A 321 13.39 9.20 -34.55
C THR A 321 11.98 9.63 -34.96
N GLU A 322 11.71 9.61 -36.26
CA GLU A 322 10.38 9.79 -36.84
C GLU A 322 9.77 8.44 -37.23
N VAL A 323 8.50 8.26 -36.87
CA VAL A 323 7.67 7.09 -37.20
C VAL A 323 6.87 7.39 -38.48
N ILE A 324 7.07 6.59 -39.52
CA ILE A 324 6.31 6.63 -40.78
C ILE A 324 5.34 5.45 -40.79
N ILE A 325 4.08 5.73 -41.09
CA ILE A 325 2.99 4.76 -41.10
C ILE A 325 2.52 4.54 -42.55
N ASP A 326 2.52 3.29 -43.00
CA ASP A 326 1.92 2.88 -44.26
C ASP A 326 0.43 2.57 -44.05
N TYR A 327 -0.44 3.46 -44.55
CA TYR A 327 -1.89 3.35 -44.41
C TYR A 327 -2.56 2.44 -45.45
N SER A 328 -1.81 1.86 -46.41
CA SER A 328 -2.39 1.11 -47.53
C SER A 328 -3.14 -0.16 -47.13
N ASN A 329 -2.77 -0.79 -45.99
CA ASN A 329 -3.28 -2.09 -45.55
C ASN A 329 -3.50 -2.16 -44.03
N VAL A 330 -3.87 -1.04 -43.42
CA VAL A 330 -4.19 -0.97 -41.98
C VAL A 330 -5.70 -0.85 -41.79
N HIS A 331 -6.21 -1.51 -40.76
CA HIS A 331 -7.54 -1.26 -40.24
C HIS A 331 -7.44 -0.29 -39.08
N GLN A 332 -8.40 0.61 -38.96
CA GLN A 332 -8.50 1.56 -37.85
C GLN A 332 -9.70 1.19 -36.98
N TYR A 333 -9.49 1.17 -35.67
CA TYR A 333 -10.53 1.01 -34.67
C TYR A 333 -10.52 2.24 -33.75
N GLU A 334 -11.69 2.84 -33.56
CA GLU A 334 -11.85 4.00 -32.68
C GLU A 334 -11.64 3.61 -31.22
N SER A 335 -11.00 4.50 -30.47
CA SER A 335 -10.73 4.34 -29.04
C SER A 335 -11.56 5.31 -28.22
N LYS A 336 -11.96 4.89 -27.02
CA LYS A 336 -12.54 5.78 -26.01
C LYS A 336 -11.47 6.20 -25.02
N CYS A 337 -11.48 7.47 -24.61
CA CYS A 337 -10.58 8.02 -23.60
C CYS A 337 -11.36 8.76 -22.52
N PHE A 338 -10.88 8.72 -21.28
CA PHE A 338 -11.37 9.55 -20.18
C PHE A 338 -10.21 10.10 -19.34
N ASP A 339 -10.46 11.22 -18.67
CA ASP A 339 -9.51 11.83 -17.72
C ASP A 339 -9.41 10.97 -16.46
N MET A 340 -8.19 10.72 -16.01
CA MET A 340 -7.92 10.01 -14.76
C MET A 340 -8.18 10.90 -13.54
N ASN A 341 -8.27 12.22 -13.67
CA ASN A 341 -8.53 13.22 -12.62
C ASN A 341 -7.47 13.27 -11.51
N PHE A 342 -6.19 13.13 -11.85
CA PHE A 342 -5.12 13.37 -10.88
C PHE A 342 -4.94 14.88 -10.64
N GLU A 343 -4.63 15.25 -9.41
CA GLU A 343 -4.44 16.66 -9.03
C GLU A 343 -3.17 17.28 -9.66
N ASP A 344 -2.10 16.48 -9.81
CA ASP A 344 -0.79 16.99 -10.22
C ASP A 344 -0.49 16.87 -11.72
N GLU A 345 -1.11 15.91 -12.41
CA GLU A 345 -0.81 15.59 -13.81
C GLU A 345 -2.09 15.36 -14.61
N GLN A 346 -2.14 15.93 -15.82
CA GLN A 346 -3.24 15.64 -16.75
C GLN A 346 -2.98 14.32 -17.46
N ARG A 347 -3.71 13.27 -17.05
CA ARG A 347 -3.52 11.90 -17.54
C ARG A 347 -4.83 11.36 -18.07
N HIS A 348 -4.76 10.63 -19.18
CA HIS A 348 -5.94 10.00 -19.78
C HIS A 348 -5.70 8.51 -19.94
N GLN A 349 -6.71 7.71 -19.62
CA GLN A 349 -6.76 6.30 -19.98
C GLN A 349 -7.60 6.16 -21.24
N CYS A 350 -7.07 5.44 -22.23
CA CYS A 350 -7.76 5.11 -23.46
C CYS A 350 -7.85 3.59 -23.65
N TRP A 351 -8.91 3.12 -24.31
CA TRP A 351 -9.01 1.72 -24.72
C TRP A 351 -9.75 1.58 -26.06
N CYS A 352 -9.49 0.46 -26.73
CA CYS A 352 -10.01 0.13 -28.05
C CYS A 352 -10.39 -1.35 -28.13
N ASP A 353 -11.63 -1.62 -28.56
CA ASP A 353 -12.15 -2.96 -28.76
C ASP A 353 -11.87 -3.43 -30.19
N LEU A 354 -10.84 -4.26 -30.36
CA LEU A 354 -10.53 -4.91 -31.63
C LEU A 354 -11.45 -6.12 -31.81
N THR A 355 -12.21 -6.16 -32.90
CA THR A 355 -13.17 -7.23 -33.20
C THR A 355 -13.00 -7.75 -34.62
N MET A 356 -13.63 -8.88 -34.95
CA MET A 356 -13.53 -9.53 -36.27
C MET A 356 -12.09 -9.95 -36.65
N LEU A 357 -11.28 -10.26 -35.64
CA LEU A 357 -9.93 -10.77 -35.84
C LEU A 357 -9.97 -12.23 -36.30
N LYS A 358 -8.91 -12.67 -37.00
CA LYS A 358 -8.72 -14.07 -37.32
C LYS A 358 -8.12 -14.81 -36.13
N PRO A 359 -8.61 -16.01 -35.77
CA PRO A 359 -8.00 -16.87 -34.77
C PRO A 359 -6.55 -17.24 -35.11
N ASN A 360 -5.76 -17.59 -34.08
CA ASN A 360 -4.37 -18.04 -34.21
C ASN A 360 -3.47 -17.13 -35.09
N THR A 361 -3.73 -15.83 -35.10
CA THR A 361 -3.08 -14.88 -36.02
C THR A 361 -2.30 -13.83 -35.23
N ILE A 362 -1.07 -13.54 -35.68
CA ILE A 362 -0.28 -12.43 -35.17
C ILE A 362 -0.72 -11.14 -35.85
N TYR A 363 -0.99 -10.12 -35.05
CA TYR A 363 -1.32 -8.78 -35.49
C TYR A 363 -0.29 -7.79 -34.97
N HIS A 364 0.09 -6.85 -35.82
CA HIS A 364 0.83 -5.64 -35.49
C HIS A 364 -0.17 -4.54 -35.16
N TYR A 365 0.10 -3.73 -34.13
CA TYR A 365 -0.78 -2.64 -33.73
C TYR A 365 -0.04 -1.42 -33.23
N LEU A 366 -0.65 -0.25 -33.42
CA LEU A 366 -0.11 1.05 -33.04
C LEU A 366 -1.24 1.99 -32.58
N PRO A 367 -1.28 2.41 -31.30
CA PRO A 367 -2.15 3.49 -30.86
C PRO A 367 -1.71 4.84 -31.42
N VAL A 368 -2.69 5.64 -31.85
CA VAL A 368 -2.49 6.97 -32.43
C VAL A 368 -3.49 7.94 -31.80
N THR A 369 -3.00 9.08 -31.33
CA THR A 369 -3.84 10.15 -30.80
C THR A 369 -3.58 11.46 -31.51
N GLN A 370 -4.64 12.24 -31.68
CA GLN A 370 -4.60 13.55 -32.31
C GLN A 370 -5.00 14.61 -31.29
N HIS A 371 -4.27 15.71 -31.27
CA HIS A 371 -4.55 16.86 -30.42
C HIS A 371 -4.64 18.11 -31.29
N SER A 372 -5.51 19.06 -30.93
CA SER A 372 -5.68 20.29 -31.68
C SER A 372 -4.36 21.05 -31.83
N ASN A 373 -3.99 21.38 -33.08
CA ASN A 373 -2.77 22.11 -33.45
C ASN A 373 -1.43 21.40 -33.13
N GLN A 374 -1.42 20.08 -32.93
CA GLN A 374 -0.20 19.30 -32.72
C GLN A 374 -0.09 18.14 -33.72
N LYS A 375 1.15 17.69 -34.00
CA LYS A 375 1.41 16.45 -34.74
C LYS A 375 0.75 15.28 -33.98
N ASN A 376 0.25 14.29 -34.72
CA ASN A 376 -0.27 13.07 -34.10
C ASN A 376 0.77 12.49 -33.13
N ILE A 377 0.31 12.12 -31.94
CA ILE A 377 1.13 11.47 -30.93
C ILE A 377 0.95 9.97 -31.14
N THR A 378 2.06 9.27 -31.32
CA THR A 378 2.10 7.81 -31.45
C THR A 378 3.18 7.25 -30.53
N THR A 379 3.12 5.95 -30.23
CA THR A 379 4.29 5.28 -29.66
C THR A 379 5.42 5.26 -30.69
N LEU A 380 6.66 5.27 -30.23
CA LEU A 380 7.83 5.11 -31.11
C LEU A 380 7.91 3.69 -31.70
N GLN A 381 7.43 2.70 -30.94
CA GLN A 381 7.47 1.29 -31.29
C GLN A 381 6.10 0.77 -31.74
N GLU A 382 6.13 -0.08 -32.77
CA GLU A 382 5.01 -0.93 -33.18
C GLU A 382 4.97 -2.19 -32.28
N TYR A 383 3.79 -2.54 -31.78
CA TYR A 383 3.59 -3.70 -30.92
C TYR A 383 2.99 -4.87 -31.70
N LYS A 384 3.07 -6.07 -31.13
CA LYS A 384 2.49 -7.29 -31.71
C LYS A 384 1.73 -8.10 -30.67
N PHE A 385 0.68 -8.80 -31.08
CA PHE A 385 0.00 -9.80 -30.24
C PHE A 385 -0.51 -10.96 -31.09
N LYS A 386 -0.91 -12.05 -30.43
CA LYS A 386 -1.48 -13.23 -31.07
C LYS A 386 -2.89 -13.51 -30.53
N THR A 387 -3.84 -13.74 -31.42
CA THR A 387 -5.20 -14.18 -31.06
C THR A 387 -5.22 -15.66 -30.67
N GLY A 388 -6.18 -16.04 -29.84
CA GLY A 388 -6.37 -17.42 -29.38
C GLY A 388 -6.89 -18.38 -30.45
N PRO A 389 -6.94 -19.69 -30.14
CA PRO A 389 -7.55 -20.69 -31.02
C PRO A 389 -9.06 -20.46 -31.14
N PRO A 390 -9.67 -20.79 -32.30
CA PRO A 390 -11.11 -20.61 -32.49
C PRO A 390 -11.90 -21.44 -31.49
N LEU A 391 -13.11 -20.99 -31.14
CA LEU A 391 -13.94 -21.66 -30.11
C LEU A 391 -14.43 -23.07 -30.48
N THR A 392 -14.13 -23.53 -31.69
CA THR A 392 -14.40 -24.88 -32.19
C THR A 392 -13.16 -25.77 -32.21
N SER A 393 -11.98 -25.24 -31.88
CA SER A 393 -10.72 -25.98 -31.93
C SER A 393 -10.37 -26.64 -30.61
N ASP A 394 -9.83 -27.85 -30.72
CA ASP A 394 -9.30 -28.67 -29.62
C ASP A 394 -7.81 -28.39 -29.36
N ASP A 395 -7.28 -27.32 -29.97
CA ASP A 395 -5.89 -26.91 -29.82
C ASP A 395 -5.55 -26.64 -28.36
N THR A 396 -4.42 -27.18 -27.95
CA THR A 396 -3.84 -26.93 -26.64
C THR A 396 -3.41 -25.47 -26.50
N PHE A 397 -3.71 -24.84 -25.36
CA PHE A 397 -3.26 -23.50 -25.04
C PHE A 397 -2.46 -23.46 -23.73
N THR A 398 -1.54 -22.50 -23.63
CA THR A 398 -0.69 -22.29 -22.44
C THR A 398 -0.92 -20.89 -21.89
N PHE A 399 -1.05 -20.76 -20.57
CA PHE A 399 -1.10 -19.48 -19.86
C PHE A 399 -0.22 -19.54 -18.62
N VAL A 400 0.11 -18.37 -18.09
CA VAL A 400 0.80 -18.24 -16.79
C VAL A 400 -0.15 -17.57 -15.79
N THR A 401 -0.05 -17.91 -14.52
CA THR A 401 -0.87 -17.30 -13.47
C THR A 401 -0.08 -17.06 -12.18
N GLY A 402 -0.43 -15.97 -11.50
CA GLY A 402 0.06 -15.58 -10.18
C GLY A 402 -0.73 -14.37 -9.66
N GLY A 403 -0.27 -13.76 -8.57
CA GLY A 403 -0.88 -12.59 -7.95
C GLY A 403 0.13 -11.93 -7.01
N ASP A 404 -0.24 -10.79 -6.43
CA ASP A 404 0.59 -10.07 -5.47
C ASP A 404 1.94 -9.68 -6.09
N VAL A 405 1.85 -8.94 -7.20
CA VAL A 405 2.94 -8.73 -8.15
C VAL A 405 3.87 -7.61 -7.71
N GLN A 406 5.11 -7.95 -7.39
CA GLN A 406 6.15 -6.99 -7.07
C GLN A 406 7.41 -7.22 -7.91
N PHE A 407 7.84 -6.19 -8.64
CA PHE A 407 9.05 -6.23 -9.47
C PHE A 407 10.35 -5.98 -8.69
N ALA A 408 10.48 -6.64 -7.53
CA ALA A 408 11.79 -6.86 -6.91
C ALA A 408 12.61 -7.87 -7.75
N GLU A 409 13.75 -8.34 -7.24
CA GLU A 409 14.62 -9.27 -7.98
C GLU A 409 13.89 -10.57 -8.37
N SER A 410 13.21 -11.21 -7.41
CA SER A 410 12.44 -12.44 -7.62
C SER A 410 11.30 -12.25 -8.61
N GLY A 411 10.49 -11.19 -8.44
CA GLY A 411 9.37 -10.92 -9.36
C GLY A 411 9.83 -10.55 -10.77
N THR A 412 10.97 -9.86 -10.90
CA THR A 412 11.60 -9.57 -12.21
C THR A 412 12.05 -10.86 -12.89
N MET A 413 12.65 -11.80 -12.16
CA MET A 413 13.03 -13.10 -12.71
C MET A 413 11.81 -13.93 -13.11
N LEU A 414 10.76 -13.94 -12.29
CA LEU A 414 9.50 -14.64 -12.58
C LEU A 414 8.79 -14.03 -13.79
N ALA A 415 8.84 -12.71 -13.98
CA ALA A 415 8.31 -12.02 -15.16
C ALA A 415 9.01 -12.46 -16.44
N LYS A 416 10.34 -12.46 -16.45
CA LYS A 416 11.13 -12.97 -17.59
C LYS A 416 10.88 -14.45 -17.84
N PHE A 417 10.77 -15.26 -16.79
CA PHE A 417 10.43 -16.68 -16.90
C PHE A 417 9.05 -16.88 -17.52
N ALA A 418 8.04 -16.16 -17.04
CA ALA A 418 6.68 -16.20 -17.55
C ALA A 418 6.66 -15.87 -19.05
N ALA A 419 7.35 -14.81 -19.46
CA ALA A 419 7.47 -14.39 -20.85
C ALA A 419 8.15 -15.46 -21.74
N ALA A 420 9.19 -16.11 -21.21
CA ALA A 420 9.93 -17.16 -21.90
C ALA A 420 9.11 -18.45 -22.13
N LYS A 421 7.95 -18.60 -21.48
CA LYS A 421 7.01 -19.71 -21.73
C LYS A 421 6.06 -19.48 -22.91
N ASP A 422 6.18 -18.33 -23.60
CA ASP A 422 5.33 -17.93 -24.71
C ASP A 422 3.82 -18.11 -24.40
N PRO A 423 3.33 -17.58 -23.26
CA PRO A 423 1.95 -17.78 -22.85
C PRO A 423 1.00 -17.01 -23.78
N LEU A 424 -0.19 -17.57 -24.00
CA LEU A 424 -1.26 -16.91 -24.74
C LEU A 424 -1.77 -15.66 -24.00
N PHE A 425 -1.79 -15.72 -22.66
CA PHE A 425 -2.10 -14.62 -21.75
C PHE A 425 -1.54 -14.93 -20.36
N VAL A 426 -1.49 -13.92 -19.48
CA VAL A 426 -1.17 -14.07 -18.06
C VAL A 426 -2.39 -13.72 -17.22
N MET A 427 -2.70 -14.57 -16.23
CA MET A 427 -3.69 -14.27 -15.21
C MET A 427 -3.03 -13.65 -13.97
N ILE A 428 -3.59 -12.54 -13.48
CA ILE A 428 -3.11 -11.85 -12.28
C ILE A 428 -4.26 -11.78 -11.26
N GLY A 429 -4.12 -12.48 -10.15
CA GLY A 429 -5.15 -12.65 -9.15
C GLY A 429 -5.23 -11.53 -8.11
N GLY A 430 -5.28 -10.27 -8.55
CA GLY A 430 -5.30 -9.09 -7.69
C GLY A 430 -3.93 -8.68 -7.15
N ASP A 431 -3.92 -7.56 -6.46
CA ASP A 431 -2.75 -6.96 -5.82
C ASP A 431 -1.62 -6.67 -6.81
N ILE A 432 -1.91 -5.71 -7.68
CA ILE A 432 -1.12 -5.48 -8.88
C ILE A 432 -0.02 -4.46 -8.61
N ALA A 433 -0.39 -3.22 -8.27
CA ALA A 433 0.57 -2.12 -8.10
C ALA A 433 0.70 -1.59 -6.67
N PHE A 434 -0.13 -2.09 -5.74
CA PHE A 434 -0.15 -1.68 -4.33
C PHE A 434 -0.35 -0.16 -4.13
N ALA A 435 -1.14 0.47 -5.00
CA ALA A 435 -1.51 1.88 -4.86
C ALA A 435 -2.59 2.11 -3.79
N ASN A 436 -3.19 1.04 -3.26
CA ASN A 436 -4.21 1.04 -2.20
C ASN A 436 -5.46 1.85 -2.57
N GLY A 437 -5.75 2.00 -3.87
CA GLY A 437 -6.84 2.85 -4.32
C GLY A 437 -6.64 4.34 -4.10
N GLU A 438 -5.45 4.78 -3.68
CA GLU A 438 -5.17 6.20 -3.38
C GLU A 438 -4.69 6.95 -4.65
N PRO A 439 -5.43 7.97 -5.12
CA PRO A 439 -5.13 8.65 -6.39
C PRO A 439 -3.76 9.31 -6.43
N GLU A 440 -3.27 9.81 -5.29
CA GLU A 440 -1.95 10.43 -5.15
C GLU A 440 -0.82 9.42 -5.40
N CYS A 441 -1.10 8.12 -5.30
CA CYS A 441 -0.15 7.03 -5.54
C CYS A 441 -0.12 6.53 -6.99
N TYR A 442 -0.63 7.30 -7.96
CA TYR A 442 -0.65 6.90 -9.38
C TYR A 442 0.71 6.50 -9.96
N ARG A 443 1.82 7.09 -9.49
CA ARG A 443 3.18 6.73 -9.96
C ARG A 443 3.59 5.29 -9.64
N ARG A 444 2.90 4.61 -8.72
CA ARG A 444 3.08 3.18 -8.49
C ARG A 444 2.64 2.36 -9.70
N TRP A 445 1.54 2.75 -10.33
CA TRP A 445 1.08 2.16 -11.59
C TRP A 445 2.04 2.46 -12.74
N ASP A 446 2.55 3.69 -12.82
CA ASP A 446 3.55 4.04 -13.84
C ASP A 446 4.79 3.12 -13.77
N ALA A 447 5.33 2.93 -12.56
CA ALA A 447 6.46 2.03 -12.33
C ALA A 447 6.11 0.56 -12.65
N TRP A 448 4.90 0.14 -12.29
CA TRP A 448 4.42 -1.22 -12.55
C TRP A 448 4.28 -1.49 -14.06
N PHE A 449 3.61 -0.61 -14.80
CA PHE A 449 3.42 -0.76 -16.26
C PHE A 449 4.74 -0.69 -17.01
N GLN A 450 5.67 0.19 -16.62
CA GLN A 450 7.00 0.25 -17.23
C GLN A 450 7.74 -1.09 -17.11
N LYS A 451 7.67 -1.73 -15.93
CA LYS A 451 8.28 -3.04 -15.71
C LYS A 451 7.53 -4.14 -16.46
N TRP A 452 6.21 -4.15 -16.43
CA TRP A 452 5.41 -5.16 -17.13
C TRP A 452 5.70 -5.15 -18.63
N MET A 453 5.61 -3.99 -19.29
CA MET A 453 5.82 -3.83 -20.73
C MET A 453 7.23 -4.17 -21.19
N THR A 454 8.23 -4.17 -20.30
CA THR A 454 9.62 -4.48 -20.64
C THR A 454 10.02 -5.90 -20.26
N LEU A 455 9.36 -6.52 -19.28
CA LEU A 455 9.73 -7.83 -18.75
C LEU A 455 8.81 -8.96 -19.24
N VAL A 456 7.53 -8.68 -19.49
CA VAL A 456 6.52 -9.68 -19.88
C VAL A 456 6.21 -9.57 -21.37
N VAL A 457 7.25 -9.76 -22.18
CA VAL A 457 7.21 -9.75 -23.64
C VAL A 457 7.83 -11.03 -24.15
N THR A 458 7.13 -11.77 -25.03
CA THR A 458 7.61 -13.08 -25.49
C THR A 458 8.87 -12.95 -26.35
N SER A 459 9.57 -14.07 -26.59
CA SER A 459 10.76 -14.10 -27.46
C SER A 459 10.49 -13.64 -28.90
N GLN A 460 9.23 -13.68 -29.36
CA GLN A 460 8.78 -13.18 -30.66
C GLN A 460 8.41 -11.68 -30.63
N ASN A 461 8.67 -11.01 -29.50
CA ASN A 461 8.29 -9.64 -29.20
C ASN A 461 6.78 -9.43 -29.24
N LEU A 462 6.02 -10.40 -28.70
CA LEU A 462 4.58 -10.28 -28.52
C LEU A 462 4.28 -9.66 -27.15
N THR A 463 3.41 -8.66 -27.15
CA THR A 463 2.73 -8.16 -25.95
C THR A 463 1.82 -9.25 -25.42
N VAL A 464 2.03 -9.69 -24.18
CA VAL A 464 1.22 -10.73 -23.54
C VAL A 464 -0.03 -10.10 -22.91
N PRO A 465 -1.25 -10.52 -23.29
CA PRO A 465 -2.49 -10.03 -22.68
C PRO A 465 -2.61 -10.39 -21.21
N MET A 466 -3.21 -9.49 -20.43
CA MET A 466 -3.52 -9.69 -19.02
C MET A 466 -4.98 -10.05 -18.82
N LEU A 467 -5.25 -11.00 -17.93
CA LEU A 467 -6.55 -11.29 -17.37
C LEU A 467 -6.47 -11.12 -15.86
N THR A 468 -7.13 -10.11 -15.30
CA THR A 468 -6.92 -9.74 -13.90
C THR A 468 -8.17 -9.95 -13.07
N SER A 469 -8.02 -10.27 -11.78
CA SER A 469 -9.04 -10.06 -10.75
C SER A 469 -8.69 -8.85 -9.90
N VAL A 470 -9.68 -8.31 -9.19
CA VAL A 470 -9.47 -7.23 -8.21
C VAL A 470 -8.93 -7.81 -6.89
N GLY A 471 -7.91 -7.19 -6.31
CA GLY A 471 -7.40 -7.48 -4.97
C GLY A 471 -7.74 -6.38 -3.96
N ASP A 472 -7.40 -6.60 -2.69
CA ASP A 472 -7.74 -5.65 -1.62
C ASP A 472 -6.86 -4.39 -1.69
N HIS A 473 -5.62 -4.51 -2.16
CA HIS A 473 -4.74 -3.37 -2.42
C HIS A 473 -5.13 -2.53 -3.66
N GLU A 474 -6.16 -2.92 -4.42
CA GLU A 474 -6.79 -2.03 -5.41
C GLU A 474 -7.82 -1.07 -4.80
N ALA A 475 -8.31 -1.35 -3.58
CA ALA A 475 -9.39 -0.60 -2.93
C ALA A 475 -9.17 -0.29 -1.43
N SER A 476 -7.96 -0.51 -0.90
CA SER A 476 -7.62 -0.36 0.53
C SER A 476 -8.30 -1.37 1.47
N GLY A 477 -8.78 -2.51 0.96
CA GLY A 477 -9.35 -3.57 1.79
C GLY A 477 -10.52 -4.33 1.15
N PHE A 478 -11.20 -5.12 1.97
CA PHE A 478 -12.41 -5.87 1.63
C PHE A 478 -13.69 -5.10 1.99
N ASP A 479 -14.80 -5.46 1.35
CA ASP A 479 -16.12 -4.85 1.49
C ASP A 479 -16.11 -3.33 1.28
N MET A 480 -15.30 -2.89 0.32
CA MET A 480 -15.08 -1.49 0.03
C MET A 480 -16.05 -0.97 -1.02
N PRO A 481 -16.51 0.29 -0.88
CA PRO A 481 -17.32 0.92 -1.91
C PRO A 481 -16.48 1.11 -3.19
N ARG A 482 -17.14 1.08 -4.36
CA ARG A 482 -16.45 1.08 -5.66
C ARG A 482 -15.60 2.32 -5.92
N GLU A 483 -15.93 3.44 -5.28
CA GLU A 483 -15.18 4.70 -5.38
C GLU A 483 -13.76 4.57 -4.81
N LYS A 484 -13.52 3.62 -3.90
CA LYS A 484 -12.18 3.30 -3.40
C LYS A 484 -11.31 2.59 -4.45
N ASN A 485 -11.91 2.04 -5.51
CA ASN A 485 -11.19 1.47 -6.63
C ASN A 485 -10.87 2.56 -7.66
N TYR A 486 -9.85 3.36 -7.37
CA TYR A 486 -9.50 4.46 -8.24
C TYR A 486 -8.94 3.98 -9.59
N PHE A 487 -8.19 2.87 -9.61
CA PHE A 487 -7.40 2.50 -10.79
C PHE A 487 -7.90 1.25 -11.53
N TYR A 488 -8.16 0.15 -10.83
CA TYR A 488 -8.34 -1.15 -11.47
C TYR A 488 -9.51 -1.19 -12.47
N LEU A 489 -10.70 -0.69 -12.08
CA LEU A 489 -11.87 -0.63 -12.96
C LEU A 489 -11.67 0.29 -14.19
N ARG A 490 -10.76 1.27 -14.08
CA ARG A 490 -10.38 2.17 -15.16
C ARG A 490 -9.36 1.54 -16.10
N TYR A 491 -8.38 0.81 -15.56
CA TYR A 491 -7.25 0.27 -16.30
C TYR A 491 -7.48 -1.11 -16.93
N PHE A 492 -8.35 -1.95 -16.37
CA PHE A 492 -8.49 -3.35 -16.80
C PHE A 492 -9.91 -3.72 -17.26
N PRO A 493 -10.38 -3.19 -18.40
CA PRO A 493 -11.60 -3.70 -19.02
C PRO A 493 -11.40 -5.11 -19.57
N HIS A 494 -12.25 -6.07 -19.17
CA HIS A 494 -12.23 -7.46 -19.66
C HIS A 494 -13.43 -7.83 -20.54
N GLN A 495 -14.24 -6.83 -20.92
CA GLN A 495 -15.39 -6.99 -21.78
C GLN A 495 -15.36 -5.94 -22.89
N ILE A 496 -15.72 -6.35 -24.10
CA ILE A 496 -15.93 -5.45 -25.23
C ILE A 496 -17.32 -4.79 -25.14
N GLY A 497 -17.51 -3.65 -25.78
CA GLY A 497 -18.77 -2.92 -25.83
C GLY A 497 -19.01 -2.05 -24.60
N LEU A 498 -17.95 -1.64 -23.89
CA LEU A 498 -18.04 -0.82 -22.67
C LEU A 498 -17.87 0.69 -22.92
N TYR A 499 -17.97 1.17 -24.16
CA TYR A 499 -17.71 2.59 -24.51
C TYR A 499 -18.66 3.58 -23.83
N ASP A 500 -19.90 3.16 -23.56
CA ASP A 500 -20.93 3.96 -22.86
C ASP A 500 -21.08 3.56 -21.39
N THR A 501 -20.21 2.70 -20.87
CA THR A 501 -20.22 2.27 -19.46
C THR A 501 -19.16 3.03 -18.67
N GLU A 502 -19.61 3.80 -17.68
CA GLU A 502 -18.71 4.46 -16.74
C GLU A 502 -17.78 3.44 -16.05
N PRO A 503 -16.48 3.72 -15.89
CA PRO A 503 -15.54 2.74 -15.37
C PRO A 503 -15.96 2.10 -14.04
N LEU A 504 -16.47 2.90 -13.09
CA LEU A 504 -16.94 2.41 -11.79
C LEU A 504 -18.18 1.50 -11.87
N GLN A 505 -18.90 1.47 -12.99
CA GLN A 505 -20.06 0.60 -13.20
C GLN A 505 -19.68 -0.76 -13.79
N ARG A 506 -18.46 -0.93 -14.30
CA ARG A 506 -17.98 -2.17 -14.90
C ARG A 506 -17.99 -3.32 -13.89
N GLN A 507 -18.23 -4.54 -14.35
CA GLN A 507 -18.29 -5.73 -13.49
C GLN A 507 -16.88 -6.15 -13.04
N THR A 508 -16.77 -6.61 -11.79
CA THR A 508 -15.52 -7.14 -11.21
C THR A 508 -15.40 -8.66 -11.35
N PHE A 509 -16.46 -9.32 -11.84
CA PHE A 509 -16.52 -10.74 -12.13
C PHE A 509 -17.03 -10.95 -13.55
N HIS A 510 -16.44 -11.92 -14.26
CA HIS A 510 -16.68 -12.16 -15.68
C HIS A 510 -16.12 -13.52 -16.11
N HIS A 511 -16.39 -13.94 -17.36
CA HIS A 511 -15.93 -15.22 -17.87
C HIS A 511 -15.36 -15.11 -19.30
N HIS A 512 -14.45 -16.03 -19.62
CA HIS A 512 -13.70 -16.08 -20.87
C HIS A 512 -13.69 -17.49 -21.45
N LEU A 513 -13.68 -17.59 -22.78
CA LEU A 513 -13.71 -18.83 -23.52
C LEU A 513 -12.45 -18.94 -24.39
N ILE A 514 -11.81 -20.10 -24.34
CA ILE A 514 -10.60 -20.40 -25.13
C ILE A 514 -10.76 -21.78 -25.76
N GLY A 515 -10.55 -21.89 -27.08
CA GLY A 515 -10.76 -23.15 -27.80
C GLY A 515 -12.18 -23.70 -27.63
N SER A 516 -12.36 -25.00 -27.81
CA SER A 516 -13.62 -25.73 -27.57
C SER A 516 -13.80 -26.13 -26.11
N HIS A 517 -12.75 -26.08 -25.29
CA HIS A 517 -12.68 -26.76 -24.00
C HIS A 517 -12.31 -25.86 -22.81
N GLY A 518 -11.82 -24.64 -23.04
CA GLY A 518 -11.44 -23.71 -21.97
C GLY A 518 -12.59 -22.79 -21.57
N LEU A 519 -12.86 -22.74 -20.27
CA LEU A 519 -13.67 -21.75 -19.57
C LEU A 519 -12.83 -21.18 -18.42
N ILE A 520 -12.72 -19.86 -18.35
CA ILE A 520 -12.08 -19.16 -17.22
C ILE A 520 -13.12 -18.25 -16.61
N VAL A 521 -13.27 -18.30 -15.29
CA VAL A 521 -14.19 -17.46 -14.51
C VAL A 521 -13.38 -16.63 -13.54
N VAL A 522 -13.49 -15.31 -13.64
CA VAL A 522 -12.88 -14.35 -12.72
C VAL A 522 -13.95 -13.89 -11.73
N LEU A 523 -13.61 -13.91 -10.44
CA LEU A 523 -14.52 -13.51 -9.36
C LEU A 523 -13.92 -12.40 -8.50
N ASP A 524 -14.80 -11.65 -7.85
CA ASP A 524 -14.49 -10.63 -6.87
C ASP A 524 -14.56 -11.26 -5.47
N SER A 525 -13.42 -11.45 -4.80
CA SER A 525 -13.37 -12.11 -3.49
C SER A 525 -13.77 -11.18 -2.35
N TRP A 526 -14.91 -10.50 -2.51
CA TRP A 526 -15.46 -9.51 -1.59
C TRP A 526 -14.68 -8.21 -1.48
N ILE A 527 -14.01 -7.76 -2.54
CA ILE A 527 -13.44 -6.41 -2.58
C ILE A 527 -14.57 -5.39 -2.74
N HIS A 528 -15.47 -5.61 -3.70
CA HIS A 528 -16.65 -4.76 -3.92
C HIS A 528 -17.96 -5.52 -3.89
N THR A 529 -17.94 -6.78 -4.33
CA THR A 529 -19.16 -7.58 -4.47
C THR A 529 -19.14 -8.75 -3.50
N HIS A 530 -20.11 -8.78 -2.60
CA HIS A 530 -20.26 -9.89 -1.66
C HIS A 530 -20.34 -11.25 -2.40
N PRO A 531 -19.59 -12.29 -1.98
CA PRO A 531 -19.49 -13.59 -2.68
C PRO A 531 -20.84 -14.25 -3.00
N LYS A 532 -21.78 -14.19 -2.05
CA LYS A 532 -23.18 -14.64 -2.23
C LYS A 532 -23.87 -14.05 -3.46
N HIS A 533 -23.63 -12.77 -3.79
CA HIS A 533 -24.27 -12.11 -4.95
C HIS A 533 -23.73 -12.58 -6.30
N GLN A 534 -22.60 -13.30 -6.30
CA GLN A 534 -21.99 -13.85 -7.52
C GLN A 534 -22.43 -15.31 -7.78
N THR A 535 -23.12 -15.96 -6.85
CA THR A 535 -23.51 -17.39 -6.94
C THR A 535 -24.38 -17.70 -8.15
N THR A 536 -25.38 -16.86 -8.44
CA THR A 536 -26.24 -17.01 -9.64
C THR A 536 -25.43 -16.87 -10.92
N PHE A 537 -24.46 -15.94 -10.97
CA PHE A 537 -23.57 -15.78 -12.12
C PHE A 537 -22.70 -17.02 -12.33
N ILE A 538 -22.08 -17.54 -11.26
CA ILE A 538 -21.25 -18.75 -11.29
C ILE A 538 -22.07 -19.93 -11.83
N LYS A 539 -23.25 -20.16 -11.23
CA LYS A 539 -24.15 -21.25 -11.61
C LYS A 539 -24.54 -21.17 -13.09
N ASN A 540 -25.07 -20.03 -13.52
CA ASN A 540 -25.52 -19.83 -14.90
C ASN A 540 -24.37 -19.99 -15.90
N THR A 541 -23.15 -19.56 -15.54
CA THR A 541 -21.97 -19.68 -16.39
C THR A 541 -21.56 -21.14 -16.55
N LEU A 542 -21.45 -21.88 -15.46
CA LEU A 542 -21.07 -23.31 -15.48
C LEU A 542 -22.12 -24.18 -16.18
N GLU A 543 -23.41 -23.90 -16.00
CA GLU A 543 -24.48 -24.61 -16.71
C GLU A 543 -24.44 -24.32 -18.22
N LYS A 544 -24.31 -23.05 -18.60
CA LYS A 544 -24.29 -22.62 -20.00
C LYS A 544 -23.12 -23.20 -20.78
N TYR A 545 -21.96 -23.37 -20.14
CA TYR A 545 -20.74 -23.89 -20.75
C TYR A 545 -20.33 -25.24 -20.17
N SER A 546 -21.31 -26.04 -19.76
CA SER A 546 -21.11 -27.39 -19.18
C SER A 546 -20.41 -28.37 -20.12
N ASN A 547 -20.37 -28.09 -21.43
CA ASN A 547 -19.64 -28.85 -22.43
C ASN A 547 -18.12 -28.57 -22.46
N ARG A 548 -17.63 -27.60 -21.67
CA ARG A 548 -16.21 -27.27 -21.56
C ARG A 548 -15.52 -28.20 -20.56
N GLY A 549 -14.44 -28.84 -20.98
CA GLY A 549 -13.70 -29.81 -20.15
C GLY A 549 -12.71 -29.18 -19.15
N ASN A 550 -12.33 -27.91 -19.33
CA ASN A 550 -11.40 -27.19 -18.47
C ASN A 550 -12.05 -25.92 -17.93
N ASN A 551 -12.44 -25.96 -16.65
CA ASN A 551 -13.10 -24.86 -15.96
C ASN A 551 -12.14 -24.31 -14.89
N PHE A 552 -11.60 -23.13 -15.15
CA PHE A 552 -10.61 -22.47 -14.29
C PHE A 552 -11.21 -21.27 -13.58
N PHE A 553 -10.87 -21.08 -12.32
CA PHE A 553 -11.32 -19.93 -11.52
C PHE A 553 -10.13 -19.07 -11.10
N LEU A 554 -10.27 -17.75 -11.19
CA LEU A 554 -9.28 -16.78 -10.71
C LEU A 554 -9.97 -15.81 -9.76
N TYR A 555 -9.41 -15.64 -8.57
CA TYR A 555 -9.87 -14.68 -7.58
C TYR A 555 -8.76 -14.38 -6.57
N HIS A 556 -8.93 -13.30 -5.81
CA HIS A 556 -7.85 -12.81 -4.95
C HIS A 556 -7.74 -13.61 -3.63
N SER A 557 -8.70 -13.52 -2.72
CA SER A 557 -8.62 -14.23 -1.42
C SER A 557 -8.95 -15.73 -1.53
N ALA A 558 -8.15 -16.58 -0.88
CA ALA A 558 -8.27 -18.04 -0.97
C ALA A 558 -9.48 -18.63 -0.22
N VAL A 559 -10.18 -19.59 -0.85
CA VAL A 559 -11.16 -20.49 -0.22
C VAL A 559 -10.48 -21.47 0.73
N TYR A 560 -9.31 -21.99 0.35
CA TYR A 560 -8.49 -22.87 1.19
C TYR A 560 -7.11 -22.25 1.44
N PRO A 561 -6.98 -21.25 2.33
CA PRO A 561 -5.70 -20.59 2.60
C PRO A 561 -4.67 -21.54 3.21
N SER A 562 -3.40 -21.37 2.86
CA SER A 562 -2.27 -22.07 3.51
C SER A 562 -1.77 -21.40 4.79
N LYS A 563 -2.29 -20.22 5.11
CA LYS A 563 -1.99 -19.49 6.33
C LYS A 563 -3.03 -19.80 7.41
N VAL A 564 -2.58 -19.93 8.66
CA VAL A 564 -3.50 -20.04 9.82
C VAL A 564 -4.16 -18.69 10.04
N LEU A 565 -5.49 -18.64 10.00
CA LEU A 565 -6.26 -17.42 10.17
C LEU A 565 -6.70 -17.26 11.63
N GLN A 566 -6.45 -16.08 12.20
CA GLN A 566 -6.96 -15.75 13.52
C GLN A 566 -8.46 -15.47 13.43
N LYS A 567 -9.23 -16.03 14.38
CA LYS A 567 -10.67 -15.75 14.50
C LYS A 567 -10.91 -14.25 14.62
N ASP A 568 -12.08 -13.82 14.15
CA ASP A 568 -12.55 -12.43 14.17
C ASP A 568 -11.77 -11.42 13.30
N THR A 569 -10.74 -11.86 12.57
CA THR A 569 -10.07 -11.04 11.55
C THR A 569 -10.93 -10.87 10.28
N VAL A 570 -10.63 -9.83 9.49
CA VAL A 570 -11.28 -9.62 8.18
C VAL A 570 -11.01 -10.81 7.26
N ASP A 571 -9.76 -11.28 7.19
CA ASP A 571 -9.41 -12.47 6.39
C ASP A 571 -10.25 -13.68 6.78
N TYR A 572 -10.39 -13.97 8.08
CA TYR A 572 -11.20 -15.10 8.55
C TYR A 572 -12.66 -14.99 8.08
N LYS A 573 -13.25 -13.80 8.15
CA LYS A 573 -14.63 -13.55 7.70
C LYS A 573 -14.79 -13.73 6.20
N VAL A 574 -13.86 -13.19 5.41
CA VAL A 574 -13.85 -13.32 3.95
C VAL A 574 -13.73 -14.79 3.57
N VAL A 575 -12.69 -15.48 4.04
CA VAL A 575 -12.45 -16.90 3.73
C VAL A 575 -13.64 -17.78 4.12
N THR A 576 -14.22 -17.57 5.31
CA THR A 576 -15.41 -18.31 5.75
C THR A 576 -16.58 -18.10 4.78
N CYS A 577 -16.82 -16.87 4.34
CA CYS A 577 -17.88 -16.58 3.37
C CYS A 577 -17.62 -17.24 2.00
N LEU A 578 -16.38 -17.22 1.50
CA LEU A 578 -16.01 -17.88 0.25
C LEU A 578 -16.21 -19.40 0.35
N HIS A 579 -15.81 -20.00 1.46
CA HIS A 579 -15.97 -21.43 1.75
C HIS A 579 -17.43 -21.86 1.88
N GLU A 580 -18.29 -21.02 2.44
CA GLU A 580 -19.73 -21.30 2.54
C GLU A 580 -20.48 -21.08 1.22
N THR A 581 -20.04 -20.15 0.38
CA THR A 581 -20.81 -19.72 -0.81
C THR A 581 -20.30 -20.30 -2.13
N TRP A 582 -18.98 -20.34 -2.36
CA TRP A 582 -18.40 -20.74 -3.65
C TRP A 582 -18.01 -22.21 -3.69
N ARG A 583 -17.42 -22.74 -2.60
CA ARG A 583 -17.02 -24.15 -2.54
C ARG A 583 -18.15 -25.12 -2.91
N PRO A 584 -19.40 -25.00 -2.41
CA PRO A 584 -20.46 -25.93 -2.80
C PRO A 584 -20.73 -25.93 -4.31
N LEU A 585 -20.55 -24.79 -4.97
CA LEU A 585 -20.67 -24.69 -6.44
C LEU A 585 -19.46 -25.33 -7.12
N PHE A 586 -18.25 -25.11 -6.61
CA PHE A 586 -17.04 -25.71 -7.20
C PHE A 586 -17.08 -27.25 -7.12
N ASP A 587 -17.57 -27.78 -6.01
CA ASP A 587 -17.81 -29.21 -5.81
C ASP A 587 -18.89 -29.73 -6.76
N SER A 588 -20.06 -29.06 -6.81
CA SER A 588 -21.21 -29.50 -7.62
C SER A 588 -20.92 -29.54 -9.12
N TYR A 589 -20.06 -28.66 -9.61
CA TYR A 589 -19.71 -28.56 -11.03
C TYR A 589 -18.32 -29.12 -11.36
N ASN A 590 -17.66 -29.77 -10.38
CA ASN A 590 -16.34 -30.39 -10.54
C ASN A 590 -15.31 -29.47 -11.22
N VAL A 591 -15.10 -28.30 -10.61
CA VAL A 591 -14.17 -27.29 -11.14
C VAL A 591 -12.76 -27.88 -11.31
N SER A 592 -12.12 -27.59 -12.44
CA SER A 592 -10.83 -28.21 -12.79
C SER A 592 -9.72 -27.71 -11.86
N ALA A 593 -9.60 -26.39 -11.74
CA ALA A 593 -8.68 -25.74 -10.82
C ALA A 593 -9.12 -24.32 -10.46
N ALA A 594 -8.75 -23.88 -9.26
CA ALA A 594 -8.94 -22.52 -8.77
C ALA A 594 -7.57 -21.91 -8.41
N PHE A 595 -7.34 -20.68 -8.87
CA PHE A 595 -6.12 -19.92 -8.66
C PHE A 595 -6.38 -18.83 -7.62
N GLU A 596 -5.69 -18.92 -6.49
CA GLU A 596 -5.92 -18.16 -5.26
C GLU A 596 -4.69 -17.34 -4.90
N ASN A 597 -4.84 -16.24 -4.15
CA ASN A 597 -3.79 -15.22 -3.95
C ASN A 597 -3.83 -14.68 -2.50
N HIS A 598 -3.38 -13.43 -2.25
CA HIS A 598 -3.52 -12.67 -0.97
C HIS A 598 -2.59 -13.10 0.19
N PHE A 599 -2.30 -14.39 0.34
CA PHE A 599 -1.61 -14.91 1.53
C PHE A 599 -0.07 -15.02 1.41
N HIS A 600 0.51 -14.65 0.28
CA HIS A 600 1.96 -14.51 0.06
C HIS A 600 2.76 -15.80 0.16
N LEU A 601 2.12 -16.95 -0.06
CA LEU A 601 2.76 -18.27 -0.03
C LEU A 601 2.55 -19.00 -1.36
N TYR A 602 3.46 -19.92 -1.67
CA TYR A 602 3.18 -20.96 -2.65
C TYR A 602 2.34 -22.04 -1.98
N LYS A 603 1.25 -22.46 -2.63
CA LYS A 603 0.33 -23.49 -2.18
C LYS A 603 -0.15 -24.34 -3.36
N LEU A 604 -0.21 -25.64 -3.12
CA LEU A 604 -0.90 -26.60 -3.97
C LEU A 604 -1.68 -27.57 -3.09
N THR A 605 -2.96 -27.80 -3.39
CA THR A 605 -3.79 -28.78 -2.70
C THR A 605 -3.80 -30.13 -3.42
N PHE A 606 -4.29 -31.18 -2.73
CA PHE A 606 -4.86 -32.33 -3.43
C PHE A 606 -6.13 -31.92 -4.20
N ALA A 607 -6.74 -32.82 -4.97
CA ALA A 607 -8.11 -32.56 -5.41
C ALA A 607 -9.01 -32.63 -4.16
N ILE A 608 -9.82 -31.60 -3.94
CA ILE A 608 -10.70 -31.49 -2.78
C ILE A 608 -12.15 -31.55 -3.26
N PHE A 609 -12.97 -32.34 -2.58
CA PHE A 609 -14.41 -32.37 -2.72
C PHE A 609 -15.02 -32.54 -1.33
N GLN A 610 -15.98 -31.69 -0.94
CA GLN A 610 -16.63 -31.76 0.38
C GLN A 610 -15.64 -31.77 1.56
N ASP A 611 -14.57 -30.96 1.49
CA ASP A 611 -13.46 -30.91 2.46
C ASP A 611 -12.67 -32.23 2.64
N GLU A 612 -12.74 -33.15 1.68
CA GLU A 612 -11.99 -34.40 1.70
C GLU A 612 -11.03 -34.50 0.51
N ILE A 613 -9.96 -35.29 0.70
CA ILE A 613 -8.98 -35.58 -0.36
C ILE A 613 -9.60 -36.57 -1.34
N HIS A 614 -9.71 -36.17 -2.60
CA HIS A 614 -10.12 -37.01 -3.71
C HIS A 614 -8.95 -37.20 -4.70
N THR A 615 -9.03 -38.25 -5.52
CA THR A 615 -8.19 -38.32 -6.70
C THR A 615 -8.81 -37.50 -7.82
N LYS A 616 -8.00 -36.94 -8.73
CA LYS A 616 -8.55 -36.20 -9.88
C LYS A 616 -9.48 -37.04 -10.76
N LYS A 617 -9.31 -38.36 -10.76
CA LYS A 617 -10.18 -39.30 -11.47
C LYS A 617 -11.58 -39.38 -10.86
N ASP A 618 -11.66 -39.26 -9.54
CA ASP A 618 -12.90 -39.32 -8.75
C ASP A 618 -13.59 -37.94 -8.65
N GLY A 619 -12.96 -36.90 -9.21
CA GLY A 619 -13.43 -35.52 -9.19
C GLY A 619 -12.71 -34.65 -8.15
N GLY A 620 -13.19 -33.43 -7.97
CA GLY A 620 -12.69 -32.48 -7.00
C GLY A 620 -11.79 -31.39 -7.59
N THR A 621 -11.80 -30.25 -6.92
CA THR A 621 -11.11 -29.03 -7.34
C THR A 621 -9.69 -29.00 -6.79
N THR A 622 -8.71 -28.58 -7.60
CA THR A 622 -7.36 -28.28 -7.10
C THR A 622 -7.22 -26.80 -6.95
N TYR A 623 -6.76 -26.37 -5.78
CA TYR A 623 -6.51 -24.98 -5.46
C TYR A 623 -5.00 -24.74 -5.52
N LEU A 624 -4.60 -23.69 -6.24
CA LEU A 624 -3.21 -23.33 -6.47
C LEU A 624 -3.02 -21.87 -6.10
N GLY A 625 -1.89 -21.54 -5.47
CA GLY A 625 -1.51 -20.15 -5.26
C GLY A 625 -1.30 -19.80 -3.80
N ASP A 626 -2.13 -18.93 -3.25
CA ASP A 626 -1.87 -17.96 -2.16
C ASP A 626 -1.02 -16.74 -2.58
N GLY A 627 -0.56 -16.70 -3.83
CA GLY A 627 -0.11 -15.49 -4.51
C GLY A 627 1.15 -14.86 -3.94
N ALA A 628 2.28 -14.97 -4.65
CA ALA A 628 3.55 -14.42 -4.19
C ALA A 628 4.46 -14.12 -5.39
N TRP A 629 3.98 -13.32 -6.35
CA TRP A 629 4.77 -12.96 -7.51
C TRP A 629 5.77 -11.86 -7.15
N GLY A 630 6.82 -12.26 -6.44
CA GLY A 630 7.93 -11.39 -6.05
C GLY A 630 7.74 -10.68 -4.72
N LEU A 631 6.51 -10.62 -4.19
CA LEU A 631 6.25 -10.17 -2.82
C LEU A 631 6.72 -11.23 -1.82
N ARG A 632 7.28 -10.79 -0.69
CA ARG A 632 7.71 -11.68 0.39
C ARG A 632 6.55 -11.99 1.31
N SER A 633 6.37 -13.25 1.68
CA SER A 633 5.55 -13.56 2.85
C SER A 633 6.27 -13.05 4.10
N GLY A 634 5.60 -12.20 4.87
CA GLY A 634 5.99 -11.84 6.23
C GLY A 634 5.75 -12.97 7.23
N ALA A 635 5.29 -14.15 6.77
CA ALA A 635 5.05 -15.31 7.62
C ALA A 635 6.41 -15.95 7.99
N SER A 636 6.72 -15.98 9.29
CA SER A 636 7.76 -16.88 9.79
C SER A 636 7.37 -18.34 9.49
N GLU A 637 8.33 -19.27 9.49
CA GLU A 637 8.03 -20.72 9.31
C GLU A 637 6.98 -21.25 10.30
N ASP A 638 6.73 -20.54 11.41
CA ASP A 638 5.72 -20.89 12.42
C ASP A 638 4.30 -20.44 12.05
N HIS A 639 4.15 -19.56 11.07
CA HIS A 639 2.86 -19.12 10.51
C HIS A 639 2.48 -19.88 9.23
N ILE A 640 3.40 -20.71 8.72
CA ILE A 640 3.06 -21.72 7.72
C ILE A 640 2.34 -22.84 8.46
N ALA A 641 1.14 -23.16 8.01
CA ALA A 641 0.41 -24.39 8.29
C ALA A 641 1.28 -25.59 8.72
N LYS A 642 1.14 -26.09 9.96
CA LYS A 642 1.75 -27.35 10.43
C LYS A 642 0.67 -28.24 11.08
N GLY A 643 0.66 -29.54 10.76
CA GLY A 643 -0.16 -30.54 11.48
C GLY A 643 -1.51 -30.90 10.86
N SER A 644 -2.47 -31.33 11.69
CA SER A 644 -3.75 -31.94 11.28
C SER A 644 -4.73 -30.98 10.60
N GLU A 645 -4.55 -29.67 10.76
CA GLU A 645 -5.40 -28.61 10.19
C GLU A 645 -5.22 -28.47 8.66
N TYR A 646 -4.28 -29.22 8.05
CA TYR A 646 -3.84 -29.01 6.67
C TYR A 646 -3.69 -30.28 5.84
N LYS A 647 -4.45 -31.34 6.17
CA LYS A 647 -4.44 -32.61 5.41
C LYS A 647 -4.75 -32.43 3.91
N LEU A 648 -5.46 -31.36 3.55
CA LEU A 648 -5.85 -31.06 2.17
C LEU A 648 -4.74 -30.41 1.34
N LEU A 649 -3.72 -29.83 1.99
CA LEU A 649 -2.60 -29.19 1.31
C LEU A 649 -1.56 -30.25 0.92
N ARG A 650 -1.19 -30.26 -0.36
CA ARG A 650 -0.16 -31.16 -0.90
C ARG A 650 1.24 -30.58 -0.73
N ASP A 651 1.39 -29.27 -0.95
CA ASP A 651 2.67 -28.58 -0.89
C ASP A 651 2.46 -27.11 -0.53
N VAL A 652 3.24 -26.58 0.42
CA VAL A 652 3.22 -25.17 0.85
C VAL A 652 4.63 -24.71 1.09
N ARG A 653 5.00 -23.54 0.54
CA ARG A 653 6.36 -23.00 0.65
C ARG A 653 6.36 -21.48 0.72
N ASN A 654 7.27 -20.91 1.49
CA ASN A 654 7.54 -19.48 1.46
C ASN A 654 8.53 -19.15 0.33
N VAL A 655 8.05 -19.19 -0.91
CA VAL A 655 8.83 -18.90 -2.12
C VAL A 655 8.01 -18.03 -3.07
N ALA A 656 8.69 -17.13 -3.76
CA ALA A 656 8.06 -16.38 -4.84
C ALA A 656 7.78 -17.34 -6.00
N HIS A 657 6.59 -17.27 -6.60
CA HIS A 657 6.20 -18.26 -7.60
C HIS A 657 5.24 -17.74 -8.69
N VAL A 658 5.19 -18.48 -9.80
CA VAL A 658 4.13 -18.44 -10.82
C VAL A 658 3.84 -19.86 -11.30
N TYR A 659 2.62 -20.12 -11.75
CA TYR A 659 2.24 -21.40 -12.37
C TYR A 659 2.20 -21.28 -13.89
N VAL A 660 2.75 -22.28 -14.58
CA VAL A 660 2.61 -22.44 -16.03
C VAL A 660 1.61 -23.54 -16.28
N VAL A 661 0.49 -23.19 -16.91
CA VAL A 661 -0.61 -24.12 -17.13
C VAL A 661 -0.76 -24.37 -18.62
N ARG A 662 -0.78 -25.64 -19.02
CA ARG A 662 -1.12 -26.06 -20.37
C ARG A 662 -2.42 -26.84 -20.32
N ALA A 663 -3.43 -26.32 -20.99
CA ALA A 663 -4.77 -26.90 -21.03
C ALA A 663 -4.94 -27.67 -22.34
N TYR A 664 -5.29 -28.95 -22.23
CA TYR A 664 -5.51 -29.86 -23.36
C TYR A 664 -7.02 -30.11 -23.57
N HIS A 665 -7.40 -30.43 -24.80
CA HIS A 665 -8.75 -30.93 -25.10
C HIS A 665 -8.92 -32.39 -24.62
N TYR A 666 -10.12 -32.72 -24.17
CA TYR A 666 -10.38 -33.86 -23.29
C TYR A 666 -10.63 -35.18 -24.07
N HIS A 667 -9.60 -36.03 -24.18
CA HIS A 667 -9.73 -37.49 -24.27
C HIS A 667 -8.91 -38.25 -23.20
N ASN A 668 -7.99 -37.58 -22.51
CA ASN A 668 -7.22 -38.12 -21.38
C ASN A 668 -7.44 -37.24 -20.15
N LYS A 669 -7.94 -37.84 -19.06
CA LYS A 669 -8.39 -37.17 -17.82
C LYS A 669 -7.27 -36.58 -16.94
N GLU A 670 -6.21 -36.01 -17.51
CA GLU A 670 -5.11 -35.44 -16.72
C GLU A 670 -4.91 -33.96 -16.98
N LEU A 671 -5.16 -33.14 -15.96
CA LEU A 671 -4.52 -31.84 -15.83
C LEU A 671 -3.04 -32.08 -15.55
N GLN A 672 -2.17 -31.71 -16.50
CA GLN A 672 -0.73 -31.70 -16.26
C GLN A 672 -0.26 -30.25 -16.10
N PRO A 673 -0.16 -29.71 -14.86
CA PRO A 673 0.64 -28.52 -14.65
C PRO A 673 2.06 -28.83 -15.12
N LEU A 674 2.51 -28.21 -16.20
CA LEU A 674 3.83 -28.48 -16.78
C LEU A 674 4.99 -28.08 -15.87
N GLY A 675 4.71 -27.24 -14.88
CA GLY A 675 5.65 -26.81 -13.87
C GLY A 675 5.25 -25.49 -13.25
N TYR A 676 5.94 -25.16 -12.17
CA TYR A 676 5.94 -23.83 -11.56
C TYR A 676 7.39 -23.34 -11.55
N ALA A 677 7.59 -22.03 -11.61
CA ALA A 677 8.87 -21.46 -11.21
C ALA A 677 8.75 -21.02 -9.76
N ALA A 678 9.68 -21.47 -8.93
CA ALA A 678 9.86 -20.94 -7.59
C ALA A 678 11.23 -20.30 -7.49
N VAL A 679 11.27 -19.09 -6.95
CA VAL A 679 12.51 -18.36 -6.67
C VAL A 679 12.53 -18.06 -5.18
N HIS A 680 13.68 -18.28 -4.55
CA HIS A 680 13.86 -17.92 -3.15
C HIS A 680 13.65 -16.40 -2.96
N PRO A 681 12.94 -15.94 -1.92
CA PRO A 681 12.57 -14.52 -1.74
C PRO A 681 13.74 -13.54 -1.58
N TYR A 682 14.98 -14.04 -1.46
CA TYR A 682 16.21 -13.25 -1.26
C TYR A 682 17.13 -13.17 -2.50
N GLY A 683 16.66 -13.61 -3.68
CA GLY A 683 17.47 -13.57 -4.90
C GLY A 683 18.29 -14.84 -5.12
N TYR A 684 19.04 -14.85 -6.23
CA TYR A 684 19.67 -16.03 -6.82
C TYR A 684 20.82 -16.60 -5.96
N ASP A 685 20.65 -17.83 -5.45
CA ASP A 685 21.75 -18.64 -4.91
C ASP A 685 22.20 -19.63 -5.98
N GLU A 686 23.38 -19.42 -6.57
CA GLU A 686 23.99 -20.30 -7.59
C GLU A 686 24.09 -21.77 -7.15
N LYS A 687 24.13 -22.03 -5.83
CA LYS A 687 24.18 -23.39 -5.26
C LYS A 687 22.80 -24.00 -5.03
N LYS A 688 21.71 -23.24 -5.23
CA LYS A 688 20.32 -23.68 -5.12
C LYS A 688 19.53 -23.39 -6.41
N LYS A 689 20.08 -23.82 -7.56
CA LYS A 689 19.28 -23.99 -8.78
C LYS A 689 18.12 -24.95 -8.47
N MET A 690 16.93 -24.43 -8.21
CA MET A 690 15.74 -25.26 -8.01
C MET A 690 14.79 -25.07 -9.21
N ILE A 691 15.10 -25.78 -10.29
CA ILE A 691 14.08 -26.16 -11.27
C ILE A 691 13.42 -27.41 -10.67
N VAL A 692 12.22 -27.25 -10.08
CA VAL A 692 11.48 -28.39 -9.52
C VAL A 692 10.55 -28.93 -10.61
N LYS A 693 10.84 -30.16 -11.06
CA LYS A 693 9.99 -30.98 -11.94
C LYS A 693 8.80 -31.52 -11.16
N LEU A 694 7.57 -31.49 -11.71
CA LEU A 694 6.46 -32.31 -11.19
C LEU A 694 5.57 -32.91 -12.31
N TRP A 695 5.80 -34.20 -12.47
CA TRP A 695 5.06 -35.38 -12.91
C TRP A 695 3.52 -35.39 -13.04
N SER A 696 3.08 -36.21 -14.00
CA SER A 696 1.75 -36.85 -14.10
C SER A 696 1.71 -38.16 -13.30
N GLN A 697 0.51 -38.61 -12.93
CA GLN A 697 0.35 -39.76 -12.05
C GLN A 697 0.83 -41.09 -12.65
N ASP A 698 1.13 -41.18 -13.95
CA ASP A 698 1.44 -42.48 -14.58
C ASP A 698 2.58 -42.52 -15.62
N ASN A 699 3.44 -41.51 -15.83
CA ASN A 699 4.69 -41.75 -16.59
C ASN A 699 5.78 -40.69 -16.39
N GLU A 700 7.01 -41.19 -16.24
CA GLU A 700 8.27 -40.43 -16.30
C GLU A 700 8.39 -39.64 -17.60
N ILE A 701 8.55 -38.32 -17.52
CA ILE A 701 9.29 -37.55 -18.52
C ILE A 701 10.24 -36.55 -17.84
N ILE A 702 11.50 -36.67 -18.25
CA ILE A 702 12.70 -35.96 -17.79
C ILE A 702 12.81 -34.59 -18.48
N VAL A 703 13.14 -33.54 -17.71
CA VAL A 703 13.89 -32.35 -18.20
C VAL A 703 15.14 -32.12 -17.36
#